data_AF-A0AA43QHQ6-F1
#
_entry.id   AF-A0AA43QHQ6-F1
#
_cell.length_a   1.000
_cell.length_b   1.000
_cell.length_c   1.000
_cell.angle_alpha   90.00
_cell.angle_beta   90.00
_cell.angle_gamma   90.00
#
_symmetry.space_group_name_H-M   'P 1'
#
loop_
_entity.id
_entity.type
_entity.pdbx_description
1 polymer ?
#
loop_
_entity_poly.entity_id
_entity_poly.type
_entity_poly.pdbx_seq_one_letter_code
_entity_poly.pdbx_strand_id
1 'polypeptide(L)'
;MTVPLPDPSFGESSRKTLLYCAAQDGDENAVRVVLASKAKSHELLNLAETTNGWTPLFVACINGHLPIVRLLLEAGAEQRMCDLAGWTEKEHAVYRGHMKIAVILAAHAAGDYREPASSIILRTGIVRPGELLKCALRGEMRTASRLKPLATTPTCAWTPRDSSQLFVTLGPANTRSDLKPIELTSRLFDHDTNTDHGTTYGMTIKAGGTVSTLEYCVELPIPGDTINKPLQFTAVDPDNVNLIFEIFHNSSSSDRGIQVIGTGVALLKSLRQGLAPRHESLIRSFTIPILENGSMTYIGSVTFSILVITPFRTLSTSPRASPGFWKKDDSTQIVGHRGSGANSTARTNLQIGENTVQSFLTACSLGASCVEFDVQLTKDYFSVIFHDFLVNETGGDIPLHTLTFDQFMHLSRSQAPRSDLLSSAEIRYLERNKINGDRRPRPRSQSVNTYDECRSQDLAERMRYTEEGMQNNIKGNLRGHSIQEPSSTLEQLLTELPESIAFNLEIKHPMLWEAQDRGMELYAMELNFFVDTILTTIFRLCGDRNITLSSFSPEVCILLTCKQQTFPILFINKAGSVPAGDVRAGSLQGAIEFAKAWNLAGIVMLSHPFVMCPRLLTYAKDSGLVVGSYGDLNDEPDCALVSDPRGVKVGEPLVTS
;
A
#
# COMPACT_ATOMS: atom_id res chain seq x y z
N MET A 1 -39.03 -14.62 27.02
CA MET A 1 -39.90 -13.44 26.84
C MET A 1 -39.93 -13.12 25.36
N THR A 2 -41.11 -13.20 24.75
CA THR A 2 -41.38 -12.92 23.34
C THR A 2 -41.43 -11.41 23.12
N VAL A 3 -40.56 -10.89 22.24
CA VAL A 3 -40.63 -9.50 21.77
C VAL A 3 -41.74 -9.40 20.71
N PRO A 4 -42.58 -8.34 20.68
CA PRO A 4 -43.72 -8.25 19.78
C PRO A 4 -43.28 -8.03 18.32
N LEU A 5 -44.09 -8.52 17.38
CA LEU A 5 -43.97 -8.22 15.95
C LEU A 5 -44.23 -6.72 15.70
N PRO A 6 -43.43 -6.03 14.84
CA PRO A 6 -43.70 -4.65 14.47
C PRO A 6 -44.81 -4.54 13.41
N ASP A 7 -45.54 -3.43 13.50
CA ASP A 7 -46.65 -2.95 12.66
C ASP A 7 -46.23 -2.75 11.17
N PRO A 8 -47.06 -3.10 10.15
CA PRO A 8 -46.64 -3.11 8.74
C PRO A 8 -46.48 -1.74 8.05
N SER A 9 -46.50 -0.61 8.78
CA SER A 9 -46.51 0.74 8.19
C SER A 9 -45.19 1.51 8.28
N PHE A 10 -44.08 0.85 8.63
CA PHE A 10 -42.73 1.40 8.50
C PHE A 10 -42.01 0.68 7.36
N GLY A 11 -41.51 1.44 6.36
CA GLY A 11 -40.75 0.88 5.24
C GLY A 11 -39.68 -0.09 5.76
N GLU A 12 -39.62 -1.29 5.16
CA GLU A 12 -38.85 -2.45 5.65
C GLU A 12 -37.41 -2.06 6.02
N SER A 13 -37.23 -1.73 7.29
CA SER A 13 -35.92 -1.52 7.89
C SER A 13 -35.30 -2.91 8.04
N SER A 14 -34.13 -3.10 7.45
CA SER A 14 -33.40 -4.38 7.38
C SER A 14 -33.61 -5.24 8.63
N ARG A 15 -34.22 -6.42 8.50
CA ARG A 15 -34.48 -7.31 9.64
C ARG A 15 -33.16 -7.94 10.09
N LYS A 16 -32.40 -7.24 10.93
CA LYS A 16 -31.13 -7.71 11.51
C LYS A 16 -31.36 -8.41 12.85
N THR A 17 -30.70 -9.54 13.07
CA THR A 17 -30.75 -10.25 14.36
C THR A 17 -29.77 -9.62 15.36
N LEU A 18 -29.97 -9.89 16.65
CA LEU A 18 -29.01 -9.50 17.69
C LEU A 18 -27.61 -10.10 17.43
N LEU A 19 -27.56 -11.37 16.98
CA LEU A 19 -26.31 -12.03 16.63
C LEU A 19 -25.63 -11.35 15.44
N TYR A 20 -26.40 -10.94 14.42
CA TYR A 20 -25.90 -10.18 13.29
C TYR A 20 -25.31 -8.83 13.73
N CYS A 21 -26.02 -8.06 14.57
CA CYS A 21 -25.52 -6.76 15.04
C CYS A 21 -24.25 -6.93 15.87
N ALA A 22 -24.21 -7.88 16.81
CA ALA A 22 -23.02 -8.16 17.61
C ALA A 22 -21.83 -8.58 16.73
N ALA A 23 -22.06 -9.45 15.74
CA ALA A 23 -21.05 -9.84 14.76
C ALA A 23 -20.60 -8.68 13.88
N GLN A 24 -21.51 -7.77 13.53
CA GLN A 24 -21.22 -6.58 12.74
C GLN A 24 -20.33 -5.59 13.53
N ASP A 25 -20.64 -5.38 14.80
CA ASP A 25 -19.97 -4.40 15.66
C ASP A 25 -18.64 -4.90 16.23
N GLY A 26 -18.35 -6.20 16.07
CA GLY A 26 -17.12 -6.79 16.61
C GLY A 26 -17.21 -7.11 18.11
N ASP A 27 -18.41 -7.12 18.68
CA ASP A 27 -18.61 -7.42 20.10
C ASP A 27 -18.57 -8.93 20.35
N GLU A 28 -17.35 -9.42 20.59
CA GLU A 28 -17.10 -10.83 20.89
C GLU A 28 -17.89 -11.32 22.12
N ASN A 29 -18.05 -10.46 23.14
CA ASN A 29 -18.76 -10.84 24.37
C ASN A 29 -20.25 -11.02 24.10
N ALA A 30 -20.88 -10.09 23.38
CA ALA A 30 -22.27 -10.23 22.97
C ALA A 30 -22.49 -11.49 22.12
N VAL A 31 -21.59 -11.79 21.18
CA VAL A 31 -21.65 -13.03 20.39
C VAL A 31 -21.62 -14.26 21.30
N ARG A 32 -20.67 -14.35 22.24
CA ARG A 32 -20.57 -15.49 23.19
C ARG A 32 -21.84 -15.65 24.03
N VAL A 33 -22.40 -14.56 24.55
CA VAL A 33 -23.63 -14.57 25.35
C VAL A 33 -24.82 -15.06 24.52
N VAL A 34 -24.97 -14.57 23.30
CA VAL A 34 -26.08 -14.98 22.41
C VAL A 34 -25.96 -16.47 22.05
N LEU A 35 -24.77 -16.96 21.73
CA LEU A 35 -24.52 -18.37 21.40
C LEU A 35 -24.73 -19.33 22.59
N ALA A 36 -24.47 -18.89 23.82
CA ALA A 36 -24.70 -19.70 25.03
C ALA A 36 -26.19 -19.94 25.34
N SER A 37 -27.10 -19.13 24.78
CA SER A 37 -28.55 -19.27 24.97
C SER A 37 -29.12 -20.42 24.12
N LYS A 38 -29.21 -21.63 24.71
CA LYS A 38 -29.60 -22.89 24.04
C LYS A 38 -30.99 -22.90 23.36
N ALA A 39 -31.81 -21.87 23.51
CA ALA A 39 -33.20 -21.92 23.07
C ALA A 39 -33.40 -21.66 21.56
N LYS A 40 -32.48 -20.99 20.85
CA LYS A 40 -32.61 -20.64 19.41
C LYS A 40 -31.29 -20.43 18.65
N SER A 41 -30.14 -20.81 19.22
CA SER A 41 -28.82 -20.49 18.63
C SER A 41 -28.68 -20.99 17.19
N HIS A 42 -29.11 -22.22 16.88
CA HIS A 42 -28.98 -22.79 15.54
C HIS A 42 -29.84 -22.10 14.46
N GLU A 43 -31.02 -21.57 14.82
CA GLU A 43 -31.90 -20.84 13.87
C GLU A 43 -31.33 -19.46 13.54
N LEU A 44 -30.61 -18.84 14.48
CA LEU A 44 -30.05 -17.49 14.33
C LEU A 44 -28.69 -17.47 13.63
N LEU A 45 -27.92 -18.56 13.68
CA LEU A 45 -26.58 -18.67 13.08
C LEU A 45 -26.57 -18.38 11.58
N ASN A 46 -27.61 -18.85 10.88
CA ASN A 46 -27.68 -18.80 9.41
C ASN A 46 -28.78 -17.84 8.92
N LEU A 47 -29.41 -17.06 9.81
CA LEU A 47 -30.45 -16.12 9.42
C LEU A 47 -29.83 -14.92 8.70
N ALA A 48 -30.07 -14.85 7.39
CA ALA A 48 -29.65 -13.75 6.55
C ALA A 48 -30.49 -12.49 6.79
N GLU A 49 -29.85 -11.33 6.76
CA GLU A 49 -30.57 -10.05 6.73
C GLU A 49 -31.17 -9.79 5.33
N THR A 50 -32.21 -8.96 5.26
CA THR A 50 -33.05 -8.83 4.06
C THR A 50 -32.48 -7.96 2.95
N THR A 51 -31.46 -7.13 3.22
CA THR A 51 -30.92 -6.15 2.27
C THR A 51 -29.88 -6.75 1.34
N ASN A 52 -28.93 -7.52 1.86
CA ASN A 52 -27.84 -8.14 1.08
C ASN A 52 -27.83 -9.67 1.18
N GLY A 53 -28.66 -10.27 2.04
CA GLY A 53 -28.64 -11.70 2.30
C GLY A 53 -27.50 -12.14 3.20
N TRP A 54 -26.92 -11.24 4.00
CA TRP A 54 -25.74 -11.56 4.81
C TRP A 54 -26.10 -12.22 6.14
N THR A 55 -25.43 -13.33 6.46
CA THR A 55 -25.52 -14.00 7.77
C THR A 55 -24.56 -13.34 8.79
N PRO A 56 -24.68 -13.66 10.10
CA PRO A 56 -23.70 -13.24 11.10
C PRO A 56 -22.26 -13.63 10.75
N LEU A 57 -22.02 -14.83 10.20
CA LEU A 57 -20.69 -15.24 9.75
C LEU A 57 -20.20 -14.35 8.59
N PHE A 58 -21.10 -14.06 7.65
CA PHE A 58 -20.83 -13.25 6.48
C PHE A 58 -20.38 -11.83 6.86
N VAL A 59 -21.13 -11.15 7.75
CA VAL A 59 -20.78 -9.78 8.19
C VAL A 59 -19.51 -9.74 9.05
N ALA A 60 -19.25 -10.79 9.85
CA ALA A 60 -17.99 -10.92 10.59
C ALA A 60 -16.78 -11.07 9.64
N CYS A 61 -16.93 -11.84 8.56
CA CYS A 61 -15.90 -11.98 7.52
C CYS A 61 -15.67 -10.66 6.77
N ILE A 62 -16.73 -9.92 6.44
CA ILE A 62 -16.67 -8.62 5.77
C ILE A 62 -15.91 -7.58 6.62
N ASN A 63 -16.14 -7.55 7.93
CA ASN A 63 -15.55 -6.55 8.81
C ASN A 63 -14.20 -7.00 9.41
N GLY A 64 -13.71 -8.20 9.07
CA GLY A 64 -12.41 -8.67 9.54
C GLY A 64 -12.37 -9.17 10.99
N HIS A 65 -13.52 -9.49 11.58
CA HIS A 65 -13.64 -9.88 12.99
C HIS A 65 -13.24 -11.35 13.21
N LEU A 66 -11.95 -11.63 13.08
CA LEU A 66 -11.37 -12.98 13.16
C LEU A 66 -11.82 -13.80 14.41
N PRO A 67 -11.84 -13.25 15.64
CA PRO A 67 -12.31 -14.00 16.81
C PRO A 67 -13.78 -14.43 16.69
N ILE A 68 -14.64 -13.55 16.16
CA ILE A 68 -16.07 -13.84 15.96
C ILE A 68 -16.27 -14.90 14.88
N VAL A 69 -15.50 -14.84 13.79
CA VAL A 69 -15.53 -15.89 12.75
C VAL A 69 -15.25 -17.26 13.35
N ARG A 70 -14.23 -17.39 14.21
CA ARG A 70 -13.92 -18.66 14.87
C ARG A 70 -15.08 -19.16 15.73
N LEU A 71 -15.64 -18.28 16.57
CA LEU A 71 -16.78 -18.62 17.44
C LEU A 71 -18.00 -19.08 16.64
N LEU A 72 -18.31 -18.42 15.52
CA LEU A 72 -19.45 -18.77 14.68
C LEU A 72 -19.23 -20.10 13.95
N LEU A 73 -18.02 -20.38 13.47
CA LEU A 73 -17.66 -21.66 12.86
C LEU A 73 -17.73 -22.82 13.86
N GLU A 74 -17.19 -22.62 15.07
CA GLU A 74 -17.27 -23.60 16.16
C GLU A 74 -18.72 -23.89 16.59
N ALA A 75 -19.60 -22.89 16.49
CA ALA A 75 -21.03 -23.03 16.76
C ALA A 75 -21.81 -23.72 15.62
N GLY A 76 -21.17 -24.02 14.48
CA GLY A 76 -21.79 -24.70 13.35
C GLY A 76 -22.46 -23.78 12.33
N ALA A 77 -22.01 -22.52 12.21
CA ALA A 77 -22.47 -21.64 11.13
C ALA A 77 -22.19 -22.26 9.74
N GLU A 78 -23.20 -22.21 8.86
CA GLU A 78 -23.08 -22.72 7.50
C GLU A 78 -22.12 -21.84 6.67
N GLN A 79 -21.26 -22.49 5.90
CA GLN A 79 -20.32 -21.86 4.99
C GLN A 79 -20.80 -21.97 3.54
N ARG A 80 -20.22 -21.16 2.66
CA ARG A 80 -20.47 -21.09 1.22
C ARG A 80 -21.89 -20.61 0.88
N MET A 81 -22.49 -19.86 1.79
CA MET A 81 -23.71 -19.11 1.47
C MET A 81 -23.34 -18.00 0.50
N CYS A 82 -24.17 -17.79 -0.52
CA CYS A 82 -23.99 -16.67 -1.44
C CYS A 82 -24.85 -15.50 -0.99
N ASP A 83 -24.31 -14.30 -1.05
CA ASP A 83 -25.11 -13.08 -0.95
C ASP A 83 -25.97 -12.87 -2.21
N LEU A 84 -26.79 -11.80 -2.22
CA LEU A 84 -27.65 -11.49 -3.35
C LEU A 84 -26.88 -11.17 -4.65
N ALA A 85 -25.58 -10.86 -4.57
CA ALA A 85 -24.69 -10.65 -5.71
C ALA A 85 -23.97 -11.94 -6.15
N GLY A 86 -24.23 -13.08 -5.49
CA GLY A 86 -23.58 -14.35 -5.80
C GLY A 86 -22.14 -14.45 -5.30
N TRP A 87 -21.76 -13.68 -4.29
CA TRP A 87 -20.45 -13.74 -3.63
C TRP A 87 -20.53 -14.54 -2.35
N THR A 88 -19.48 -15.29 -2.06
CA THR A 88 -19.32 -16.04 -0.80
C THR A 88 -18.65 -15.18 0.28
N GLU A 89 -18.80 -15.58 1.54
CA GLU A 89 -18.12 -14.92 2.66
C GLU A 89 -16.58 -14.96 2.52
N LYS A 90 -16.04 -16.04 1.91
CA LYS A 90 -14.60 -16.16 1.61
C LYS A 90 -14.15 -15.14 0.57
N GLU A 91 -14.91 -14.95 -0.52
CA GLU A 91 -14.58 -13.96 -1.55
C GLU A 91 -14.61 -12.54 -0.99
N HIS A 92 -15.58 -12.20 -0.13
CA HIS A 92 -15.59 -10.92 0.57
C HIS A 92 -14.39 -10.75 1.49
N ALA A 93 -14.01 -11.78 2.25
CA ALA A 93 -12.83 -11.74 3.10
C ALA A 93 -11.55 -11.47 2.27
N VAL A 94 -11.35 -12.19 1.16
CA VAL A 94 -10.18 -11.97 0.27
C VAL A 94 -10.22 -10.58 -0.37
N TYR A 95 -11.36 -10.16 -0.91
CA TYR A 95 -11.54 -8.85 -1.55
C TYR A 95 -11.18 -7.69 -0.61
N ARG A 96 -11.50 -7.83 0.67
CA ARG A 96 -11.24 -6.83 1.73
C ARG A 96 -9.90 -7.02 2.44
N GLY A 97 -9.07 -7.98 1.99
CA GLY A 97 -7.73 -8.21 2.53
C GLY A 97 -7.70 -8.99 3.85
N HIS A 98 -8.80 -9.59 4.28
CA HIS A 98 -8.89 -10.42 5.48
C HIS A 98 -8.39 -11.85 5.21
N MET A 99 -7.15 -11.99 4.72
CA MET A 99 -6.61 -13.27 4.25
C MET A 99 -6.55 -14.35 5.34
N LYS A 100 -6.31 -13.98 6.60
CA LYS A 100 -6.34 -14.94 7.73
C LYS A 100 -7.72 -15.59 7.90
N ILE A 101 -8.79 -14.83 7.70
CA ILE A 101 -10.17 -15.36 7.72
C ILE A 101 -10.40 -16.28 6.53
N ALA A 102 -9.97 -15.87 5.33
CA ALA A 102 -10.11 -16.67 4.13
C ALA A 102 -9.41 -18.04 4.22
N VAL A 103 -8.22 -18.10 4.83
CA VAL A 103 -7.50 -19.36 5.11
C VAL A 103 -8.29 -20.27 6.05
N ILE A 104 -8.89 -19.72 7.11
CA ILE A 104 -9.69 -20.51 8.07
C ILE A 104 -10.95 -21.08 7.41
N LEU A 105 -11.64 -20.26 6.62
CA LEU A 105 -12.81 -20.72 5.85
C LEU A 105 -12.41 -21.83 4.87
N ALA A 106 -11.27 -21.70 4.18
CA ALA A 106 -10.79 -22.75 3.29
C ALA A 106 -10.48 -24.06 4.02
N ALA A 107 -9.78 -24.00 5.16
CA ALA A 107 -9.42 -25.17 5.96
C ALA A 107 -10.64 -25.88 6.55
N HIS A 108 -11.60 -25.12 7.09
CA HIS A 108 -12.83 -25.68 7.65
C HIS A 108 -13.71 -26.32 6.57
N ALA A 109 -13.75 -25.74 5.36
CA ALA A 109 -14.52 -26.30 4.26
C ALA A 109 -13.90 -27.58 3.64
N ALA A 110 -12.61 -27.83 3.87
CA ALA A 110 -11.92 -29.06 3.47
C ALA A 110 -12.05 -30.21 4.50
N GLY A 111 -12.66 -29.94 5.68
CA GLY A 111 -12.76 -30.93 6.76
C GLY A 111 -11.45 -31.17 7.52
N ASP A 112 -10.41 -30.37 7.25
CA ASP A 112 -9.03 -30.56 7.73
C ASP A 112 -8.64 -29.62 8.89
N TYR A 113 -9.61 -29.00 9.57
CA TYR A 113 -9.32 -28.10 10.68
C TYR A 113 -8.83 -28.87 11.91
N ARG A 114 -7.52 -28.89 12.12
CA ARG A 114 -6.89 -29.07 13.44
C ARG A 114 -6.26 -27.74 13.82
N GLU A 115 -6.48 -27.29 15.05
CA GLU A 115 -5.71 -26.16 15.57
C GLU A 115 -4.21 -26.46 15.38
N PRO A 116 -3.46 -25.64 14.62
CA PRO A 116 -2.04 -25.86 14.49
C PRO A 116 -1.37 -25.56 15.83
N ALA A 117 -0.64 -26.55 16.36
CA ALA A 117 0.42 -26.30 17.31
C ALA A 117 1.47 -25.38 16.65
N SER A 118 1.41 -24.09 17.00
CA SER A 118 2.46 -23.07 16.91
C SER A 118 3.61 -23.36 15.93
N SER A 119 3.47 -22.97 14.65
CA SER A 119 4.60 -22.59 13.78
C SER A 119 4.14 -22.01 12.43
N ILE A 120 4.00 -20.68 12.39
CA ILE A 120 4.50 -19.73 11.38
C ILE A 120 4.02 -18.38 11.93
N ILE A 121 4.81 -17.91 12.90
CA ILE A 121 4.68 -16.58 13.47
C ILE A 121 5.53 -15.70 12.56
N LEU A 122 4.90 -14.95 11.65
CA LEU A 122 5.46 -13.66 11.27
C LEU A 122 5.29 -12.76 12.49
N ARG A 123 6.39 -12.61 13.25
CA ARG A 123 6.46 -11.71 14.40
C ARG A 123 6.44 -10.28 13.87
N THR A 124 5.38 -9.54 14.18
CA THR A 124 5.42 -8.11 14.54
C THR A 124 4.10 -7.77 15.26
N GLY A 125 4.18 -6.81 16.19
CA GLY A 125 3.34 -6.68 17.38
C GLY A 125 1.86 -6.34 17.18
N ILE A 126 1.09 -6.73 18.19
CA ILE A 126 -0.36 -6.56 18.32
C ILE A 126 -0.66 -5.24 19.04
N VAL A 127 -1.53 -4.41 18.47
CA VAL A 127 -2.28 -3.36 19.18
C VAL A 127 -3.78 -3.64 18.99
N ARG A 128 -4.57 -3.44 20.05
CA ARG A 128 -6.01 -3.71 20.13
C ARG A 128 -6.79 -2.52 19.55
N PRO A 129 -7.82 -2.70 18.72
CA PRO A 129 -8.76 -1.63 18.41
C PRO A 129 -9.99 -1.71 19.32
N GLY A 130 -10.31 -0.60 19.97
CA GLY A 130 -11.59 -0.34 20.62
C GLY A 130 -12.28 0.83 19.92
N GLU A 131 -13.55 0.60 19.56
CA GLU A 131 -14.61 1.56 19.19
C GLU A 131 -14.42 2.46 17.95
N LEU A 132 -15.29 2.28 16.93
CA LEU A 132 -16.26 3.33 16.52
C LEU A 132 -17.31 2.89 15.51
N LEU A 133 -18.49 3.43 15.78
CA LEU A 133 -19.80 3.17 15.22
C LEU A 133 -20.01 3.79 13.82
N LYS A 134 -20.89 3.14 13.04
CA LYS A 134 -21.47 3.60 11.77
C LYS A 134 -22.64 4.56 12.01
N CYS A 135 -22.87 5.47 11.07
CA CYS A 135 -24.21 5.75 10.52
C CYS A 135 -24.11 6.45 9.15
N ALA A 136 -24.69 5.85 8.11
CA ALA A 136 -25.05 6.52 6.87
C ALA A 136 -26.45 6.01 6.48
N LEU A 137 -27.46 6.89 6.58
CA LEU A 137 -28.76 6.70 5.96
C LEU A 137 -29.15 7.99 5.24
N ARG A 138 -29.68 7.80 4.03
CA ARG A 138 -29.96 8.83 3.02
C ARG A 138 -31.04 9.81 3.49
N GLY A 139 -30.80 11.09 3.25
CA GLY A 139 -31.83 12.11 3.06
C GLY A 139 -31.59 12.80 1.72
N GLU A 140 -32.54 12.70 0.78
CA GLU A 140 -32.59 13.60 -0.36
C GLU A 140 -33.19 14.94 0.12
N MET A 141 -32.54 16.09 -0.09
CA MET A 141 -33.26 17.36 -0.27
C MET A 141 -32.46 18.47 -0.97
N ARG A 142 -33.03 18.87 -2.11
CA ARG A 142 -33.01 20.13 -2.87
C ARG A 142 -32.13 21.33 -2.41
N THR A 143 -31.16 21.64 -3.29
CA THR A 143 -30.72 22.96 -3.78
C THR A 143 -30.41 24.11 -2.79
N ALA A 144 -29.12 24.29 -2.49
CA ALA A 144 -28.50 25.60 -2.24
C ALA A 144 -27.40 25.84 -3.29
N SER A 145 -27.66 26.73 -4.24
CA SER A 145 -26.97 26.87 -5.52
C SER A 145 -25.58 27.53 -5.48
N ARG A 146 -24.77 27.34 -4.41
CA ARG A 146 -23.39 27.86 -4.33
C ARG A 146 -22.35 26.98 -3.62
N LEU A 147 -22.71 25.81 -3.08
CA LEU A 147 -21.78 24.90 -2.41
C LEU A 147 -21.55 23.64 -3.26
N LYS A 148 -20.29 23.28 -3.54
CA LYS A 148 -19.96 22.01 -4.21
C LYS A 148 -19.85 20.91 -3.13
N PRO A 149 -20.55 19.76 -3.28
CA PRO A 149 -20.28 18.57 -2.48
C PRO A 149 -18.82 18.12 -2.65
N LEU A 150 -18.30 17.33 -1.70
CA LEU A 150 -17.00 16.65 -1.84
C LEU A 150 -16.92 16.03 -3.25
N ALA A 151 -15.90 16.40 -4.02
CA ALA A 151 -15.77 15.96 -5.40
C ALA A 151 -15.81 14.43 -5.47
N THR A 152 -16.66 13.89 -6.35
CA THR A 152 -16.91 12.45 -6.47
C THR A 152 -15.74 11.67 -7.10
N THR A 153 -14.77 12.38 -7.67
CA THR A 153 -13.55 11.85 -8.29
C THR A 153 -12.45 12.91 -8.21
N PRO A 154 -11.22 12.61 -7.74
CA PRO A 154 -10.12 13.54 -7.87
C PRO A 154 -9.83 13.69 -9.36
N THR A 155 -10.21 14.83 -9.94
CA THR A 155 -9.70 15.21 -11.24
C THR A 155 -8.24 15.62 -11.02
N CYS A 156 -7.27 14.69 -11.11
CA CYS A 156 -5.89 15.09 -11.36
C CYS A 156 -5.86 15.66 -12.78
N ALA A 157 -6.35 16.90 -12.93
CA ALA A 157 -5.95 17.76 -14.00
C ALA A 157 -4.43 17.91 -13.86
N TRP A 158 -3.70 17.72 -14.95
CA TRP A 158 -2.25 17.88 -15.00
C TRP A 158 -1.78 19.12 -14.22
N THR A 159 -0.68 18.99 -13.45
CA THR A 159 -0.12 20.13 -12.72
C THR A 159 0.14 21.27 -13.71
N PRO A 160 -0.53 22.44 -13.56
CA PRO A 160 -0.23 23.57 -14.42
C PRO A 160 1.26 23.90 -14.28
N ARG A 161 1.94 24.24 -15.39
CA ARG A 161 3.42 24.39 -15.44
C ARG A 161 4.02 25.29 -14.36
N ASP A 162 3.21 26.18 -13.79
CA ASP A 162 3.64 27.23 -12.87
C ASP A 162 2.93 27.20 -11.51
N SER A 163 2.22 26.12 -11.18
CA SER A 163 1.54 26.01 -9.87
C SER A 163 1.59 24.61 -9.28
N SER A 164 1.86 24.53 -7.99
CA SER A 164 1.82 23.31 -7.20
C SER A 164 0.38 22.89 -6.91
N GLN A 165 0.14 21.59 -6.86
CA GLN A 165 -1.11 21.00 -6.40
C GLN A 165 -0.98 20.55 -4.96
N LEU A 166 -2.03 20.79 -4.18
CA LEU A 166 -2.10 20.41 -2.79
C LEU A 166 -3.30 19.48 -2.62
N PHE A 167 -3.06 18.28 -2.13
CA PHE A 167 -4.09 17.31 -1.79
C PHE A 167 -4.17 17.21 -0.27
N VAL A 168 -5.35 17.49 0.27
CA VAL A 168 -5.62 17.44 1.71
C VAL A 168 -6.63 16.34 1.97
N THR A 169 -6.27 15.36 2.79
CA THR A 169 -7.13 14.25 3.17
C THR A 169 -7.45 14.34 4.65
N LEU A 170 -8.71 14.18 5.04
CA LEU A 170 -9.12 14.23 6.44
C LEU A 170 -8.86 12.87 7.09
N GLY A 171 -8.21 12.88 8.26
CA GLY A 171 -7.73 11.69 8.95
C GLY A 171 -6.38 11.16 8.43
N PRO A 172 -5.80 10.19 9.16
CA PRO A 172 -4.57 9.54 8.76
C PRO A 172 -4.83 8.48 7.68
N ALA A 173 -3.91 8.38 6.71
CA ALA A 173 -3.83 7.23 5.80
C ALA A 173 -3.22 5.98 6.46
N ASN A 174 -2.50 6.19 7.56
CA ASN A 174 -1.74 5.17 8.25
C ASN A 174 -2.67 4.22 9.02
N THR A 175 -2.65 2.94 8.66
CA THR A 175 -3.44 1.87 9.31
C THR A 175 -3.04 1.61 10.77
N ARG A 176 -1.86 2.10 11.21
CA ARG A 176 -1.36 2.00 12.59
C ARG A 176 -1.73 3.20 13.45
N SER A 177 -2.51 4.13 12.93
CA SER A 177 -2.95 5.32 13.64
C SER A 177 -4.41 5.20 14.03
N ASP A 178 -4.70 5.35 15.32
CA ASP A 178 -6.07 5.38 15.86
C ASP A 178 -6.67 6.79 15.87
N LEU A 179 -6.00 7.78 15.24
CA LEU A 179 -6.45 9.17 15.23
C LEU A 179 -7.70 9.32 14.35
N LYS A 180 -8.70 10.02 14.88
CA LYS A 180 -9.92 10.35 14.13
C LYS A 180 -9.69 11.61 13.28
N PRO A 181 -10.36 11.75 12.12
CA PRO A 181 -10.32 12.98 11.35
C PRO A 181 -10.69 14.24 12.14
N ILE A 182 -11.61 14.09 13.10
CA ILE A 182 -12.05 15.19 13.96
C ILE A 182 -12.40 14.64 15.35
N GLU A 183 -11.98 15.37 16.38
CA GLU A 183 -12.32 15.10 17.77
C GLU A 183 -12.85 16.36 18.42
N LEU A 184 -14.14 16.40 18.73
CA LEU A 184 -14.80 17.52 19.38
C LEU A 184 -15.04 17.22 20.86
N THR A 185 -14.88 18.23 21.71
CA THR A 185 -15.15 18.12 23.15
C THR A 185 -16.65 18.08 23.42
N SER A 186 -17.06 17.36 24.48
CA SER A 186 -18.48 17.21 24.86
C SER A 186 -19.19 18.55 25.13
N ARG A 187 -18.43 19.59 25.48
CA ARG A 187 -18.93 20.95 25.77
C ARG A 187 -19.68 21.60 24.60
N LEU A 188 -19.34 21.22 23.37
CA LEU A 188 -20.06 21.68 22.17
C LEU A 188 -21.51 21.16 22.12
N PHE A 189 -21.77 20.01 22.77
CA PHE A 189 -23.07 19.36 22.84
C PHE A 189 -23.81 19.62 24.17
N ASP A 190 -23.13 20.16 25.18
CA ASP A 190 -23.74 20.47 26.50
C ASP A 190 -24.74 21.65 26.44
N HIS A 191 -24.67 22.49 25.40
CA HIS A 191 -25.58 23.63 25.24
C HIS A 191 -26.88 23.30 24.49
N ASP A 192 -26.97 22.15 23.83
CA ASP A 192 -28.19 21.69 23.12
C ASP A 192 -29.04 20.79 24.04
N THR A 193 -29.49 21.35 25.16
CA THR A 193 -30.53 20.72 26.00
C THR A 193 -31.94 20.87 25.41
N ASN A 194 -32.08 21.62 24.32
CA ASN A 194 -33.28 21.61 23.49
C ASN A 194 -33.06 20.67 22.32
N THR A 195 -33.78 19.55 22.35
CA THR A 195 -33.96 18.60 21.25
C THR A 195 -34.66 19.27 20.06
N ASP A 196 -33.97 20.15 19.35
CA ASP A 196 -34.36 20.52 17.99
C ASP A 196 -33.78 19.45 17.08
N HIS A 197 -34.64 18.56 16.58
CA HIS A 197 -34.33 17.44 15.70
C HIS A 197 -33.76 17.85 14.31
N GLY A 198 -33.20 19.05 14.19
CA GLY A 198 -32.72 19.66 12.94
C GLY A 198 -31.34 20.34 13.02
N THR A 199 -30.68 20.42 14.18
CA THR A 199 -29.33 21.03 14.26
C THR A 199 -28.29 20.11 13.64
N THR A 200 -27.64 20.58 12.58
CA THR A 200 -26.56 19.87 11.90
C THR A 200 -25.24 20.64 12.05
N TYR A 201 -24.20 19.95 12.49
CA TYR A 201 -22.84 20.49 12.54
C TYR A 201 -22.13 20.19 11.22
N GLY A 202 -21.27 21.11 10.79
CA GLY A 202 -20.42 20.92 9.62
C GLY A 202 -19.06 21.56 9.80
N MET A 203 -18.15 21.23 8.89
CA MET A 203 -16.83 21.81 8.79
C MET A 203 -16.61 22.37 7.40
N THR A 204 -16.15 23.61 7.32
CA THR A 204 -15.66 24.20 6.08
C THR A 204 -14.13 24.17 6.07
N ILE A 205 -13.55 23.73 4.95
CA ILE A 205 -12.10 23.69 4.73
C ILE A 205 -11.76 24.64 3.59
N LYS A 206 -10.87 25.59 3.87
CA LYS A 206 -10.44 26.65 2.96
C LYS A 206 -8.92 26.71 2.93
N ALA A 207 -8.38 27.26 1.84
CA ALA A 207 -6.94 27.47 1.70
C ALA A 207 -6.62 28.90 1.24
N GLY A 208 -6.04 29.72 2.12
CA GLY A 208 -5.51 31.03 1.73
C GLY A 208 -4.12 30.90 1.08
N GLY A 209 -3.71 31.92 0.33
CA GLY A 209 -2.47 31.87 -0.47
C GLY A 209 -2.54 30.96 -1.70
N THR A 210 -3.73 30.45 -2.03
CA THR A 210 -3.98 29.61 -3.21
C THR A 210 -4.56 30.42 -4.37
N VAL A 211 -4.44 29.91 -5.59
CA VAL A 211 -5.00 30.53 -6.82
C VAL A 211 -6.52 30.39 -6.85
N SER A 212 -7.07 29.36 -6.22
CA SER A 212 -8.51 29.11 -6.20
C SER A 212 -9.14 29.62 -4.90
N THR A 213 -10.32 30.22 -4.97
CA THR A 213 -11.14 30.52 -3.78
C THR A 213 -12.09 29.36 -3.45
N LEU A 214 -11.69 28.12 -3.71
CA LEU A 214 -12.51 26.94 -3.44
C LEU A 214 -12.66 26.75 -1.92
N GLU A 215 -13.89 26.51 -1.50
CA GLU A 215 -14.24 26.14 -0.14
C GLU A 215 -14.94 24.77 -0.19
N TYR A 216 -14.50 23.85 0.66
CA TYR A 216 -15.08 22.52 0.78
C TYR A 216 -15.90 22.43 2.06
N CYS A 217 -17.08 21.84 1.99
CA CYS A 217 -17.97 21.67 3.14
C CYS A 217 -18.19 20.17 3.40
N VAL A 218 -18.09 19.77 4.66
CA VAL A 218 -18.29 18.39 5.12
C VAL A 218 -19.27 18.39 6.29
N GLU A 219 -20.28 17.54 6.24
CA GLU A 219 -21.20 17.33 7.36
C GLU A 219 -20.53 16.49 8.46
N LEU A 220 -20.87 16.77 9.72
CA LEU A 220 -20.35 16.05 10.88
C LEU A 220 -21.44 15.17 11.51
N PRO A 221 -21.11 13.91 11.91
CA PRO A 221 -19.81 13.25 11.76
C PRO A 221 -19.48 12.93 10.31
N ILE A 222 -18.20 12.99 9.93
CA ILE A 222 -17.75 12.80 8.54
C ILE A 222 -18.19 11.41 8.05
N PRO A 223 -19.11 11.32 7.06
CA PRO A 223 -19.64 10.05 6.64
C PRO A 223 -18.68 9.37 5.65
N GLY A 224 -18.18 8.19 6.03
CA GLY A 224 -17.43 7.30 5.14
C GLY A 224 -15.95 7.67 4.95
N ASP A 225 -15.33 6.98 3.99
CA ASP A 225 -13.90 7.09 3.71
C ASP A 225 -13.59 8.29 2.80
N THR A 226 -12.73 9.20 3.27
CA THR A 226 -12.26 10.36 2.50
C THR A 226 -10.91 10.13 1.82
N ILE A 227 -10.26 8.97 2.05
CA ILE A 227 -8.87 8.71 1.65
C ILE A 227 -8.63 8.84 0.14
N ASN A 228 -9.58 8.36 -0.67
CA ASN A 228 -9.53 8.36 -2.13
C ASN A 228 -10.20 9.59 -2.74
N LYS A 229 -10.66 10.54 -1.91
CA LYS A 229 -11.33 11.78 -2.33
C LYS A 229 -10.68 12.99 -1.64
N PRO A 230 -9.38 13.23 -1.87
CA PRO A 230 -8.70 14.37 -1.25
C PRO A 230 -9.30 15.69 -1.74
N LEU A 231 -9.28 16.68 -0.86
CA LEU A 231 -9.57 18.07 -1.18
C LEU A 231 -8.39 18.64 -1.99
N GLN A 232 -8.67 19.21 -3.15
CA GLN A 232 -7.63 19.71 -4.04
C GLN A 232 -7.58 21.24 -4.00
N PHE A 233 -6.38 21.77 -3.81
CA PHE A 233 -6.07 23.19 -3.94
C PHE A 233 -4.89 23.39 -4.90
N THR A 234 -4.68 24.62 -5.35
CA THR A 234 -3.59 24.97 -6.28
C THR A 234 -2.92 26.26 -5.84
N ALA A 235 -1.61 26.26 -5.70
CA ALA A 235 -0.85 27.42 -5.23
C ALA A 235 0.41 27.64 -6.08
N VAL A 236 0.77 28.90 -6.32
CA VAL A 236 2.05 29.22 -6.98
C VAL A 236 3.21 28.92 -6.03
N ASP A 237 3.09 29.34 -4.78
CA ASP A 237 4.05 29.06 -3.70
C ASP A 237 3.34 28.28 -2.57
N PRO A 238 3.60 26.96 -2.43
CA PRO A 238 2.96 26.15 -1.39
C PRO A 238 3.37 26.58 0.02
N ASP A 239 4.50 27.25 0.22
CA ASP A 239 4.95 27.67 1.54
C ASP A 239 4.15 28.86 2.09
N ASN A 240 3.47 29.62 1.23
CA ASN A 240 2.57 30.72 1.65
C ASN A 240 1.12 30.26 1.87
N VAL A 241 0.83 28.97 1.76
CA VAL A 241 -0.52 28.45 1.95
C VAL A 241 -0.83 28.29 3.43
N ASN A 242 -2.03 28.71 3.82
CA ASN A 242 -2.63 28.37 5.10
C ASN A 242 -3.94 27.60 4.89
N LEU A 243 -4.07 26.47 5.57
CA LEU A 243 -5.32 25.71 5.63
C LEU A 243 -6.14 26.20 6.82
N ILE A 244 -7.42 26.46 6.58
CA ILE A 244 -8.35 26.99 7.56
C ILE A 244 -9.50 26.00 7.67
N PHE A 245 -9.77 25.54 8.90
CA PHE A 245 -10.83 24.60 9.24
C PHE A 245 -11.82 25.30 10.15
N GLU A 246 -13.04 25.53 9.68
CA GLU A 246 -14.08 26.26 10.40
C GLU A 246 -15.23 25.32 10.75
N ILE A 247 -15.48 25.12 12.04
CA ILE A 247 -16.65 24.37 12.51
C ILE A 247 -17.84 25.32 12.58
N PHE A 248 -18.96 24.90 12.04
CA PHE A 248 -20.20 25.67 12.07
C PHE A 248 -21.38 24.83 12.52
N HIS A 249 -22.41 25.51 13.04
CA HIS A 249 -23.75 24.94 13.24
C HIS A 249 -24.73 25.53 12.24
N ASN A 250 -25.67 24.69 11.79
CA ASN A 250 -26.80 25.10 10.96
C ASN A 250 -28.08 25.00 11.78
N SER A 251 -28.66 26.14 12.15
CA SER A 251 -29.95 26.20 12.84
C SER A 251 -31.06 26.45 11.83
N SER A 252 -31.92 25.44 11.64
CA SER A 252 -33.07 25.50 10.74
C SER A 252 -34.15 26.53 11.13
N SER A 253 -34.04 27.16 12.31
CA SER A 253 -35.07 28.03 12.89
C SER A 253 -34.73 29.53 12.85
N SER A 254 -33.59 29.95 12.30
CA SER A 254 -33.22 31.37 12.25
C SER A 254 -32.88 31.89 10.86
N ASP A 255 -33.37 33.09 10.54
CA ASP A 255 -33.02 33.92 9.38
C ASP A 255 -31.55 34.42 9.42
N ARG A 256 -30.75 33.88 10.36
CA ARG A 256 -29.31 34.13 10.54
C ARG A 256 -28.57 32.90 10.01
N GLY A 257 -27.81 33.09 8.93
CA GLY A 257 -27.09 32.01 8.26
C GLY A 257 -26.02 31.31 9.11
N ILE A 258 -25.26 30.43 8.45
CA ILE A 258 -24.13 29.64 9.00
C ILE A 258 -23.28 30.46 9.99
N GLN A 259 -23.28 30.07 11.26
CA GLN A 259 -22.45 30.68 12.30
C GLN A 259 -21.23 29.79 12.60
N VAL A 260 -20.04 30.38 12.51
CA VAL A 260 -18.77 29.72 12.80
C VAL A 260 -18.55 29.70 14.32
N ILE A 261 -18.39 28.49 14.85
CA ILE A 261 -18.20 28.21 16.28
C ILE A 261 -16.72 28.28 16.65
N GLY A 262 -15.85 27.75 15.80
CA GLY A 262 -14.41 27.78 16.04
C GLY A 262 -13.58 27.46 14.81
N THR A 263 -12.30 27.78 14.90
CA THR A 263 -11.36 27.78 13.78
C THR A 263 -10.04 27.11 14.17
N GLY A 264 -9.56 26.21 13.32
CA GLY A 264 -8.19 25.71 13.33
C GLY A 264 -7.44 26.23 12.10
N VAL A 265 -6.17 26.62 12.26
CA VAL A 265 -5.33 27.11 11.15
C VAL A 265 -4.00 26.36 11.11
N ALA A 266 -3.64 25.86 9.94
CA ALA A 266 -2.35 25.23 9.67
C ALA A 266 -1.56 26.00 8.62
N LEU A 267 -0.33 26.37 8.95
CA LEU A 267 0.60 27.02 8.02
C LEU A 267 1.47 25.95 7.35
N LEU A 268 1.38 25.81 6.03
CA LEU A 268 2.06 24.71 5.32
C LEU A 268 3.58 24.75 5.48
N LYS A 269 4.16 25.96 5.43
CA LYS A 269 5.59 26.16 5.67
C LYS A 269 6.04 25.66 7.04
N SER A 270 5.25 25.86 8.09
CA SER A 270 5.59 25.39 9.44
C SER A 270 5.52 23.86 9.54
N LEU A 271 4.59 23.23 8.84
CA LEU A 271 4.43 21.77 8.83
C LEU A 271 5.55 21.04 8.08
N ARG A 272 6.23 21.73 7.15
CA ARG A 272 7.27 21.16 6.28
C ARG A 272 8.71 21.53 6.69
N GLN A 273 8.88 22.30 7.76
CA GLN A 273 10.20 22.69 8.26
C GLN A 273 10.87 21.59 9.09
N GLY A 274 12.20 21.62 9.18
CA GLY A 274 12.95 20.91 10.23
C GLY A 274 14.02 19.92 9.77
N LEU A 275 14.31 19.79 8.48
CA LEU A 275 15.28 18.82 7.96
C LEU A 275 16.29 19.46 6.97
N ALA A 276 17.33 18.69 6.64
CA ALA A 276 18.33 19.07 5.66
C ALA A 276 17.69 19.39 4.29
N PRO A 277 18.34 20.20 3.44
CA PRO A 277 17.84 20.46 2.09
C PRO A 277 17.52 19.15 1.34
N ARG A 278 16.39 19.13 0.63
CA ARG A 278 15.89 17.96 -0.12
C ARG A 278 15.58 16.73 0.75
N HIS A 279 15.32 16.92 2.03
CA HIS A 279 14.80 15.88 2.92
C HIS A 279 13.47 16.31 3.51
N GLU A 280 12.61 15.34 3.76
CA GLU A 280 11.31 15.56 4.39
C GLU A 280 10.99 14.45 5.40
N SER A 281 10.07 14.75 6.31
CA SER A 281 9.52 13.77 7.23
C SER A 281 8.64 12.78 6.48
N LEU A 282 8.76 11.49 6.79
CA LEU A 282 7.82 10.47 6.33
C LEU A 282 6.47 10.57 7.04
N ILE A 283 6.40 11.29 8.16
CA ILE A 283 5.14 11.61 8.86
C ILE A 283 4.47 12.78 8.15
N ARG A 284 3.38 12.50 7.44
CA ARG A 284 2.59 13.48 6.66
C ARG A 284 1.20 13.78 7.24
N SER A 285 0.86 13.18 8.38
CA SER A 285 -0.38 13.45 9.11
C SER A 285 -0.13 14.46 10.23
N PHE A 286 -0.99 15.46 10.32
CA PHE A 286 -0.90 16.56 11.27
C PHE A 286 -2.21 16.68 12.03
N THR A 287 -2.11 16.98 13.33
CA THR A 287 -3.25 17.29 14.19
C THR A 287 -3.10 18.72 14.69
N ILE A 288 -4.12 19.55 14.47
CA ILE A 288 -4.13 20.94 14.94
C ILE A 288 -5.34 21.17 15.86
N PRO A 289 -5.22 22.07 16.85
CA PRO A 289 -6.35 22.45 17.69
C PRO A 289 -7.35 23.31 16.92
N ILE A 290 -8.62 23.15 17.28
CA ILE A 290 -9.73 24.03 16.91
C ILE A 290 -10.06 24.89 18.13
N LEU A 291 -10.01 26.20 17.95
CA LEU A 291 -10.27 27.17 19.02
C LEU A 291 -11.62 27.86 18.81
N GLU A 292 -12.41 28.01 19.87
CA GLU A 292 -13.69 28.72 19.84
C GLU A 292 -13.48 30.19 19.46
N ASN A 293 -14.37 30.69 18.61
CA ASN A 293 -14.33 32.07 18.16
C ASN A 293 -14.68 33.03 19.32
N GLY A 294 -13.85 34.05 19.53
CA GLY A 294 -14.01 35.03 20.61
C GLY A 294 -13.36 34.63 21.94
N SER A 295 -13.60 33.42 22.45
CA SER A 295 -13.02 32.97 23.73
C SER A 295 -11.61 32.39 23.59
N MET A 296 -11.24 31.91 22.40
CA MET A 296 -10.01 31.18 22.10
C MET A 296 -9.81 29.92 22.96
N THR A 297 -10.91 29.34 23.48
CA THR A 297 -10.84 28.09 24.24
C THR A 297 -10.73 26.88 23.31
N TYR A 298 -10.05 25.83 23.76
CA TYR A 298 -9.94 24.58 23.01
C TYR A 298 -11.30 23.86 22.97
N ILE A 299 -11.82 23.62 21.76
CA ILE A 299 -13.10 22.92 21.57
C ILE A 299 -12.95 21.57 20.85
N GLY A 300 -11.78 21.29 20.30
CA GLY A 300 -11.49 20.03 19.62
C GLY A 300 -10.22 20.09 18.80
N SER A 301 -9.98 19.05 18.00
CA SER A 301 -8.86 18.98 17.07
C SER A 301 -9.30 18.39 15.73
N VAL A 302 -8.55 18.73 14.69
CA VAL A 302 -8.70 18.14 13.35
C VAL A 302 -7.39 17.48 12.95
N THR A 303 -7.48 16.26 12.48
CA THR A 303 -6.37 15.49 11.93
C THR A 303 -6.52 15.39 10.42
N PHE A 304 -5.44 15.65 9.69
CA PHE A 304 -5.43 15.61 8.23
C PHE A 304 -4.03 15.28 7.73
N SER A 305 -3.94 14.82 6.49
CA SER A 305 -2.68 14.63 5.78
C SER A 305 -2.59 15.53 4.56
N ILE A 306 -1.37 15.91 4.19
CA ILE A 306 -1.11 16.79 3.05
C ILE A 306 -0.09 16.14 2.12
N LEU A 307 -0.41 16.13 0.83
CA LEU A 307 0.54 15.84 -0.24
C LEU A 307 0.69 17.08 -1.14
N VAL A 308 1.90 17.61 -1.21
CA VAL A 308 2.24 18.75 -2.08
C VAL A 308 2.97 18.22 -3.31
N ILE A 309 2.47 18.54 -4.50
CA ILE A 309 3.06 18.16 -5.78
C ILE A 309 3.49 19.42 -6.50
N THR A 310 4.79 19.59 -6.71
CA THR A 310 5.36 20.72 -7.45
C THR A 310 5.38 20.42 -8.96
N PRO A 311 5.33 21.45 -9.82
CA PRO A 311 5.39 21.24 -11.27
C PRO A 311 6.67 20.52 -11.70
N PHE A 312 6.52 19.47 -12.50
CA PHE A 312 7.66 18.83 -13.16
C PHE A 312 7.97 19.56 -14.47
N ARG A 313 9.10 20.28 -14.50
CA ARG A 313 9.53 21.05 -15.67
C ARG A 313 10.40 20.16 -16.58
N THR A 314 9.78 19.41 -17.48
CA THR A 314 10.51 18.60 -18.47
C THR A 314 11.27 19.46 -19.49
N LEU A 315 12.30 18.86 -20.10
CA LEU A 315 12.89 19.28 -21.37
C LEU A 315 11.82 19.33 -22.48
N SER A 316 11.99 20.21 -23.48
CA SER A 316 10.99 20.54 -24.52
C SER A 316 10.47 19.38 -25.39
N THR A 317 11.05 18.18 -25.28
CA THR A 317 10.67 17.00 -26.05
C THR A 317 10.14 15.92 -25.11
N SER A 318 8.82 15.71 -25.11
CA SER A 318 8.21 14.53 -24.48
C SER A 318 8.57 13.29 -25.30
N PRO A 319 9.01 12.19 -24.66
CA PRO A 319 9.18 10.90 -25.34
C PRO A 319 7.88 10.49 -26.01
N ARG A 320 7.98 9.74 -27.12
CA ARG A 320 6.79 9.17 -27.74
C ARG A 320 6.18 8.17 -26.77
N ALA A 321 4.92 8.39 -26.41
CA ALA A 321 4.15 7.35 -25.74
C ALA A 321 4.05 6.16 -26.70
N SER A 322 4.29 4.96 -26.19
CA SER A 322 3.97 3.71 -26.88
C SER A 322 2.63 3.19 -26.37
N PRO A 323 1.49 3.70 -26.89
CA PRO A 323 0.19 3.26 -26.42
C PRO A 323 0.02 1.77 -26.72
N GLY A 324 -0.26 1.01 -25.66
CA GLY A 324 -0.85 -0.31 -25.78
C GLY A 324 0.07 -1.51 -25.65
N PHE A 325 1.25 -1.40 -25.03
CA PHE A 325 2.03 -2.59 -24.64
C PHE A 325 1.16 -3.59 -23.87
N TRP A 326 0.40 -3.12 -22.88
CA TRP A 326 -0.53 -3.95 -22.10
C TRP A 326 -1.95 -4.07 -22.69
N LYS A 327 -2.23 -3.47 -23.85
CA LYS A 327 -3.60 -3.45 -24.44
C LYS A 327 -3.73 -4.30 -25.71
N LYS A 328 -2.63 -4.86 -26.22
CA LYS A 328 -2.60 -5.36 -27.61
C LYS A 328 -3.04 -6.80 -27.79
N ASP A 329 -2.98 -7.65 -26.78
CA ASP A 329 -3.40 -9.05 -26.89
C ASP A 329 -4.02 -9.54 -25.59
N ASP A 330 -5.11 -10.32 -25.68
CA ASP A 330 -5.72 -11.06 -24.55
C ASP A 330 -4.76 -12.13 -23.97
N SER A 331 -3.53 -12.23 -24.47
CA SER A 331 -2.53 -13.19 -24.04
C SER A 331 -1.75 -12.71 -22.81
N THR A 332 -1.58 -13.64 -21.86
CA THR A 332 -0.62 -13.55 -20.76
C THR A 332 0.72 -12.94 -21.16
N GLN A 333 1.17 -11.95 -20.39
CA GLN A 333 2.53 -11.41 -20.48
C GLN A 333 3.38 -11.91 -19.31
N ILE A 334 4.59 -12.36 -19.60
CA ILE A 334 5.57 -12.81 -18.59
C ILE A 334 6.53 -11.66 -18.30
N VAL A 335 6.77 -11.40 -17.02
CA VAL A 335 7.69 -10.37 -16.54
C VAL A 335 8.84 -11.03 -15.80
N GLY A 336 10.07 -10.73 -16.20
CA GLY A 336 11.23 -11.17 -15.43
C GLY A 336 11.38 -10.34 -14.16
N HIS A 337 11.10 -10.91 -12.98
CA HIS A 337 11.21 -10.22 -11.70
C HIS A 337 12.69 -9.97 -11.38
N ARG A 338 13.10 -8.70 -11.27
CA ARG A 338 14.53 -8.31 -11.14
C ARG A 338 15.44 -8.97 -12.18
N GLY A 339 14.91 -9.24 -13.38
CA GLY A 339 15.55 -10.09 -14.39
C GLY A 339 15.12 -11.54 -14.28
N SER A 340 16.03 -12.45 -13.92
CA SER A 340 15.78 -13.90 -13.94
C SER A 340 15.22 -14.46 -12.61
N GLY A 341 14.49 -13.63 -11.86
CA GLY A 341 13.91 -13.97 -10.57
C GLY A 341 14.80 -13.61 -9.38
N ALA A 342 14.16 -13.49 -8.20
CA ALA A 342 14.85 -13.18 -6.96
C ALA A 342 15.77 -14.34 -6.51
N ASN A 343 16.98 -14.03 -6.03
CA ASN A 343 17.92 -15.07 -5.64
C ASN A 343 17.61 -15.63 -4.23
N SER A 344 17.72 -16.95 -4.10
CA SER A 344 17.48 -17.65 -2.83
C SER A 344 18.61 -18.61 -2.48
N THR A 345 18.99 -18.68 -1.21
CA THR A 345 19.96 -19.65 -0.69
C THR A 345 19.40 -21.08 -0.58
N ALA A 346 18.07 -21.24 -0.67
CA ALA A 346 17.40 -22.53 -0.67
C ALA A 346 17.48 -23.24 -2.04
N ARG A 347 17.62 -22.48 -3.13
CA ARG A 347 17.70 -23.01 -4.50
C ARG A 347 19.03 -23.74 -4.72
N THR A 348 18.97 -24.91 -5.35
CA THR A 348 20.14 -25.76 -5.58
C THR A 348 20.77 -25.60 -6.98
N ASN A 349 20.06 -24.96 -7.91
CA ASN A 349 20.53 -24.61 -9.24
C ASN A 349 21.40 -23.34 -9.20
N LEU A 350 22.26 -23.18 -10.21
CA LEU A 350 23.05 -21.97 -10.39
C LEU A 350 22.12 -20.80 -10.71
N GLN A 351 22.31 -19.67 -10.03
CA GLN A 351 21.49 -18.47 -10.18
C GLN A 351 22.34 -17.32 -10.74
N ILE A 352 21.71 -16.44 -11.51
CA ILE A 352 22.32 -15.17 -11.95
C ILE A 352 21.91 -14.09 -10.95
N GLY A 353 22.84 -13.22 -10.56
CA GLY A 353 22.58 -12.11 -9.66
C GLY A 353 21.40 -11.25 -10.14
N GLU A 354 20.41 -11.06 -9.28
CA GLU A 354 19.26 -10.21 -9.57
C GLU A 354 19.67 -8.76 -9.83
N ASN A 355 18.86 -8.01 -10.58
CA ASN A 355 19.09 -6.60 -10.88
C ASN A 355 20.40 -6.30 -11.65
N THR A 356 20.83 -7.25 -12.50
CA THR A 356 22.03 -7.13 -13.36
C THR A 356 21.66 -7.17 -14.83
N VAL A 357 22.47 -6.52 -15.69
CA VAL A 357 22.29 -6.54 -17.16
C VAL A 357 22.15 -7.98 -17.67
N GLN A 358 23.00 -8.89 -17.20
CA GLN A 358 22.96 -10.29 -17.61
C GLN A 358 21.66 -10.99 -17.19
N SER A 359 21.13 -10.72 -16.00
CA SER A 359 19.85 -11.28 -15.54
C SER A 359 18.67 -10.83 -16.41
N PHE A 360 18.68 -9.57 -16.87
CA PHE A 360 17.65 -9.02 -17.75
C PHE A 360 17.71 -9.61 -19.15
N LEU A 361 18.90 -9.71 -19.75
CA LEU A 361 19.09 -10.34 -21.07
C LEU A 361 18.69 -11.82 -21.06
N THR A 362 19.01 -12.52 -19.95
CA THR A 362 18.65 -13.93 -19.79
C THR A 362 17.14 -14.10 -19.70
N ALA A 363 16.44 -13.29 -18.89
CA ALA A 363 14.99 -13.34 -18.78
C ALA A 363 14.29 -13.13 -20.13
N CYS A 364 14.74 -12.14 -20.90
CA CYS A 364 14.21 -11.88 -22.24
C CYS A 364 14.47 -13.05 -23.21
N SER A 365 15.67 -13.64 -23.14
CA SER A 365 16.02 -14.81 -23.97
C SER A 365 15.17 -16.04 -23.65
N LEU A 366 14.65 -16.13 -22.41
CA LEU A 366 13.73 -17.18 -21.96
C LEU A 366 12.26 -16.86 -22.23
N GLY A 367 11.95 -15.73 -22.89
CA GLY A 367 10.60 -15.38 -23.33
C GLY A 367 9.88 -14.36 -22.45
N ALA A 368 10.56 -13.72 -21.48
CA ALA A 368 9.96 -12.60 -20.76
C ALA A 368 9.67 -11.44 -21.72
N SER A 369 8.44 -10.93 -21.68
CA SER A 369 7.96 -9.82 -22.51
C SER A 369 8.45 -8.47 -21.98
N CYS A 370 8.76 -8.41 -20.69
CA CYS A 370 9.20 -7.23 -19.95
C CYS A 370 10.14 -7.67 -18.82
N VAL A 371 11.02 -6.78 -18.39
CA VAL A 371 11.78 -6.95 -17.15
C VAL A 371 11.31 -5.95 -16.10
N GLU A 372 11.22 -6.40 -14.87
CA GLU A 372 10.90 -5.58 -13.70
C GLU A 372 12.17 -5.33 -12.89
N PHE A 373 12.29 -4.14 -12.30
CA PHE A 373 13.35 -3.82 -11.36
C PHE A 373 13.04 -2.58 -10.50
N ASP A 374 13.68 -2.53 -9.34
CA ASP A 374 13.57 -1.44 -8.38
C ASP A 374 14.58 -0.31 -8.62
N VAL A 375 14.11 0.93 -8.58
CA VAL A 375 14.96 2.13 -8.68
C VAL A 375 14.92 2.94 -7.39
N GLN A 376 16.11 3.26 -6.90
CA GLN A 376 16.33 4.15 -5.77
C GLN A 376 17.40 5.20 -6.08
N LEU A 377 17.55 6.19 -5.19
CA LEU A 377 18.57 7.24 -5.30
C LEU A 377 19.60 7.14 -4.18
N THR A 378 20.87 7.31 -4.56
CA THR A 378 21.98 7.49 -3.61
C THR A 378 21.95 8.91 -3.00
N LYS A 379 22.78 9.16 -1.99
CA LYS A 379 22.91 10.46 -1.31
C LYS A 379 23.22 11.63 -2.25
N ASP A 380 23.99 11.35 -3.29
CA ASP A 380 24.40 12.26 -4.36
C ASP A 380 23.52 12.13 -5.62
N TYR A 381 22.33 11.51 -5.47
CA TYR A 381 21.21 11.54 -6.41
C TYR A 381 21.39 10.70 -7.69
N PHE A 382 22.27 9.70 -7.67
CA PHE A 382 22.37 8.74 -8.78
C PHE A 382 21.27 7.69 -8.67
N SER A 383 20.61 7.41 -9.80
CA SER A 383 19.58 6.37 -9.90
C SER A 383 20.21 4.99 -10.03
N VAL A 384 20.13 4.20 -8.96
CA VAL A 384 20.69 2.85 -8.86
C VAL A 384 19.59 1.79 -8.85
N ILE A 385 19.91 0.61 -9.37
CA ILE A 385 19.00 -0.53 -9.40
C ILE A 385 19.23 -1.38 -8.16
N PHE A 386 18.33 -1.28 -7.19
CA PHE A 386 18.49 -1.95 -5.89
C PHE A 386 17.14 -2.08 -5.17
N HIS A 387 16.84 -3.29 -4.69
CA HIS A 387 15.57 -3.59 -4.05
C HIS A 387 15.52 -3.16 -2.58
N ASP A 388 16.58 -3.36 -1.80
CA ASP A 388 16.47 -3.19 -0.35
C ASP A 388 16.64 -1.73 0.07
N PHE A 389 15.99 -1.32 1.16
CA PHE A 389 16.22 0.03 1.70
C PHE A 389 17.54 0.15 2.47
N LEU A 390 18.05 -0.99 2.97
CA LEU A 390 19.27 -1.10 3.76
C LEU A 390 20.33 -1.88 2.98
N VAL A 391 21.55 -1.36 2.99
CA VAL A 391 22.75 -1.96 2.38
C VAL A 391 23.55 -2.66 3.48
N ASN A 392 23.48 -3.99 3.47
CA ASN A 392 23.93 -4.85 4.58
C ASN A 392 25.35 -5.41 4.36
N GLU A 393 25.93 -5.22 3.18
CA GLU A 393 27.24 -5.75 2.78
C GLU A 393 28.40 -5.19 3.61
N THR A 394 28.17 -4.12 4.36
CA THR A 394 29.14 -3.58 5.33
C THR A 394 29.17 -4.37 6.64
N GLY A 395 28.12 -5.14 6.94
CA GLY A 395 27.86 -5.70 8.26
C GLY A 395 27.07 -4.78 9.18
N GLY A 396 26.73 -3.57 8.73
CA GLY A 396 25.77 -2.68 9.39
C GLY A 396 24.57 -2.40 8.49
N ASP A 397 23.46 -2.04 9.11
CA ASP A 397 22.20 -1.67 8.43
C ASP A 397 22.25 -0.20 7.99
N ILE A 398 22.75 0.06 6.79
CA ILE A 398 22.93 1.43 6.28
C ILE A 398 21.85 1.77 5.25
N PRO A 399 21.00 2.79 5.47
CA PRO A 399 20.03 3.20 4.47
C PRO A 399 20.69 3.66 3.17
N LEU A 400 20.22 3.15 2.03
CA LEU A 400 20.84 3.42 0.71
C LEU A 400 21.01 4.92 0.42
N HIS A 401 20.01 5.73 0.75
CA HIS A 401 20.00 7.17 0.51
C HIS A 401 21.04 7.95 1.34
N THR A 402 21.77 7.29 2.25
CA THR A 402 22.87 7.88 3.03
C THR A 402 24.25 7.59 2.43
N LEU A 403 24.35 6.66 1.48
CA LEU A 403 25.59 6.31 0.78
C LEU A 403 25.74 7.14 -0.49
N THR A 404 26.95 7.62 -0.76
CA THR A 404 27.26 8.18 -2.09
C THR A 404 27.30 7.07 -3.14
N PHE A 405 27.19 7.45 -4.40
CA PHE A 405 27.26 6.51 -5.52
C PHE A 405 28.56 5.71 -5.50
N ASP A 406 29.70 6.37 -5.31
CA ASP A 406 31.00 5.69 -5.25
C ASP A 406 31.10 4.71 -4.07
N GLN A 407 30.53 5.05 -2.92
CA GLN A 407 30.49 4.16 -1.76
C GLN A 407 29.65 2.91 -2.07
N PHE A 408 28.43 3.11 -2.59
CA PHE A 408 27.54 2.02 -2.96
C PHE A 408 28.17 1.10 -4.02
N MET A 409 28.71 1.69 -5.10
CA MET A 409 29.35 0.93 -6.17
C MET A 409 30.62 0.21 -5.70
N HIS A 410 31.38 0.79 -4.78
CA HIS A 410 32.53 0.12 -4.18
C HIS A 410 32.13 -1.13 -3.40
N LEU A 411 31.07 -1.05 -2.58
CA LEU A 411 30.53 -2.19 -1.85
C LEU A 411 30.07 -3.30 -2.81
N SER A 412 29.35 -2.92 -3.86
CA SER A 412 28.89 -3.88 -4.87
C SER A 412 30.04 -4.57 -5.63
N ARG A 413 31.06 -3.79 -6.04
CA ARG A 413 32.27 -4.32 -6.70
C ARG A 413 33.19 -5.11 -5.78
N SER A 414 33.08 -4.94 -4.46
CA SER A 414 33.93 -5.67 -3.51
C SER A 414 33.76 -7.19 -3.60
N GLN A 415 32.62 -7.64 -4.12
CA GLN A 415 32.28 -9.02 -4.38
C GLN A 415 32.85 -9.56 -5.71
N ALA A 416 33.34 -8.69 -6.60
CA ALA A 416 33.89 -9.10 -7.88
C ALA A 416 35.22 -9.90 -7.72
N PRO A 417 35.56 -10.79 -8.67
CA PRO A 417 36.88 -11.44 -8.73
C PRO A 417 38.00 -10.41 -8.74
N ARG A 418 38.94 -10.49 -7.80
CA ARG A 418 40.19 -9.72 -7.88
C ARG A 418 41.24 -10.53 -8.62
N SER A 419 41.88 -9.91 -9.62
CA SER A 419 43.08 -10.44 -10.30
C SER A 419 44.36 -10.18 -9.50
N ASP A 420 44.31 -9.32 -8.49
CA ASP A 420 45.49 -8.80 -7.82
C ASP A 420 45.98 -9.74 -6.71
N LEU A 421 47.32 -9.83 -6.58
CA LEU A 421 47.97 -10.53 -5.48
C LEU A 421 47.61 -9.86 -4.15
N LEU A 422 46.97 -10.62 -3.25
CA LEU A 422 46.62 -10.15 -1.91
C LEU A 422 47.87 -9.66 -1.17
N SER A 423 47.72 -8.57 -0.40
CA SER A 423 48.81 -8.12 0.46
C SER A 423 49.11 -9.17 1.53
N SER A 424 50.37 -9.23 2.00
CA SER A 424 50.76 -10.16 3.06
C SER A 424 49.98 -9.93 4.37
N ALA A 425 49.43 -8.73 4.59
CA ALA A 425 48.56 -8.44 5.73
C ALA A 425 47.17 -9.08 5.56
N GLU A 426 46.58 -8.97 4.37
CA GLU A 426 45.28 -9.58 4.04
C GLU A 426 45.36 -11.11 4.05
N ILE A 427 46.43 -11.70 3.50
CA ILE A 427 46.65 -13.15 3.55
C ILE A 427 46.67 -13.62 5.01
N ARG A 428 47.47 -12.96 5.87
CA ARG A 428 47.54 -13.31 7.30
C ARG A 428 46.21 -13.14 8.02
N TYR A 429 45.42 -12.12 7.67
CA TYR A 429 44.08 -11.91 8.23
C TYR A 429 43.12 -13.04 7.82
N LEU A 430 43.04 -13.35 6.53
CA LEU A 430 42.17 -14.41 6.00
C LEU A 430 42.60 -15.80 6.47
N GLU A 431 43.90 -16.06 6.61
CA GLU A 431 44.43 -17.31 7.17
C GLU A 431 44.11 -17.45 8.66
N ARG A 432 44.18 -16.36 9.42
CA ARG A 432 43.86 -16.35 10.86
C ARG A 432 42.36 -16.54 11.14
N ASN A 433 41.52 -15.99 10.26
CA ASN A 433 40.07 -16.08 10.35
C ASN A 433 39.49 -17.22 9.50
N LYS A 434 40.35 -18.09 8.95
CA LYS A 434 39.93 -19.26 8.20
C LYS A 434 39.18 -20.20 9.15
N ILE A 435 37.89 -20.35 8.94
CA ILE A 435 37.06 -21.23 9.77
C ILE A 435 37.49 -22.67 9.47
N ASN A 436 38.11 -23.34 10.44
CA ASN A 436 38.34 -24.79 10.41
C ASN A 436 37.00 -25.52 10.57
N GLY A 437 36.17 -25.48 9.53
CA GLY A 437 34.91 -26.20 9.44
C GLY A 437 35.09 -27.43 8.58
N ASP A 438 34.77 -28.59 9.14
CA ASP A 438 34.77 -29.93 8.51
C ASP A 438 33.66 -30.09 7.43
N ARG A 439 33.30 -29.01 6.72
CA ARG A 439 32.31 -28.99 5.67
C ARG A 439 33.01 -28.99 4.32
N ARG A 440 32.93 -30.14 3.63
CA ARG A 440 33.37 -30.28 2.23
C ARG A 440 32.87 -29.09 1.40
N PRO A 441 33.71 -28.47 0.57
CA PRO A 441 33.31 -27.38 -0.32
C PRO A 441 32.09 -27.80 -1.14
N ARG A 442 31.05 -26.96 -1.22
CA ARG A 442 29.95 -27.22 -2.14
C ARG A 442 30.51 -27.09 -3.58
N PRO A 443 30.50 -28.12 -4.43
CA PRO A 443 31.34 -28.16 -5.65
C PRO A 443 30.86 -27.28 -6.82
N ARG A 444 29.96 -26.33 -6.60
CA ARG A 444 29.08 -25.81 -7.67
C ARG A 444 29.46 -24.44 -8.26
N SER A 445 30.58 -23.85 -7.88
CA SER A 445 31.25 -22.81 -8.67
C SER A 445 32.76 -23.06 -8.69
N GLN A 446 33.26 -23.68 -9.76
CA GLN A 446 34.71 -23.87 -9.96
C GLN A 446 35.44 -22.56 -10.37
N SER A 447 34.80 -21.40 -10.23
CA SER A 447 35.31 -20.08 -10.60
C SER A 447 35.82 -19.25 -9.42
N VAL A 448 35.90 -19.83 -8.22
CA VAL A 448 36.29 -19.12 -6.99
C VAL A 448 37.62 -19.71 -6.48
N ASN A 449 38.66 -18.89 -6.39
CA ASN A 449 39.90 -19.30 -5.74
C ASN A 449 39.71 -19.36 -4.21
N THR A 450 40.62 -20.03 -3.50
CA THR A 450 40.51 -20.24 -2.03
C THR A 450 40.41 -18.94 -1.23
N TYR A 451 40.95 -17.83 -1.73
CA TYR A 451 40.95 -16.56 -1.02
C TYR A 451 39.65 -15.77 -1.25
N ASP A 452 39.09 -15.83 -2.46
CA ASP A 452 37.76 -15.31 -2.75
C ASP A 452 36.70 -16.04 -1.91
N GLU A 453 36.87 -17.35 -1.70
CA GLU A 453 36.00 -18.13 -0.80
C GLU A 453 36.08 -17.63 0.66
N CYS A 454 37.28 -17.38 1.20
CA CYS A 454 37.44 -16.81 2.54
C CYS A 454 36.79 -15.43 2.67
N ARG A 455 36.89 -14.57 1.64
CA ARG A 455 36.27 -13.23 1.64
C ARG A 455 34.74 -13.31 1.60
N SER A 456 34.18 -14.20 0.79
CA SER A 456 32.74 -14.45 0.77
C SER A 456 32.24 -14.96 2.12
N GLN A 457 33.00 -15.82 2.79
CA GLN A 457 32.66 -16.31 4.14
C GLN A 457 32.71 -15.19 5.19
N ASP A 458 33.74 -14.33 5.17
CA ASP A 458 33.83 -13.17 6.07
C ASP A 458 32.67 -12.19 5.87
N LEU A 459 32.34 -11.88 4.62
CA LEU A 459 31.19 -11.04 4.28
C LEU A 459 29.86 -11.66 4.76
N ALA A 460 29.67 -12.96 4.51
CA ALA A 460 28.49 -13.67 5.00
C ALA A 460 28.41 -13.65 6.54
N GLU A 461 29.54 -13.81 7.24
CA GLU A 461 29.59 -13.73 8.69
C GLU A 461 29.20 -12.35 9.21
N ARG A 462 29.73 -11.27 8.61
CA ARG A 462 29.34 -9.89 8.95
C ARG A 462 27.84 -9.64 8.74
N MET A 463 27.29 -10.13 7.62
CA MET A 463 25.86 -9.97 7.32
C MET A 463 24.94 -10.70 8.30
N ARG A 464 25.39 -11.75 9.00
CA ARG A 464 24.55 -12.44 10.02
C ARG A 464 24.09 -11.54 11.16
N TYR A 465 24.84 -10.47 11.43
CA TYR A 465 24.56 -9.55 12.54
C TYR A 465 23.76 -8.31 12.12
N THR A 466 23.37 -8.22 10.84
CA THR A 466 22.46 -7.17 10.35
C THR A 466 21.02 -7.54 10.67
N GLU A 467 20.11 -6.57 10.69
CA GLU A 467 18.66 -6.81 10.88
C GLU A 467 18.16 -7.88 9.91
N GLU A 468 18.59 -7.82 8.65
CA GLU A 468 18.21 -8.83 7.66
C GLU A 468 18.76 -10.22 8.00
N GLY A 469 20.03 -10.33 8.42
CA GLY A 469 20.63 -11.62 8.78
C GLY A 469 20.08 -12.25 10.07
N MET A 470 19.57 -11.42 11.00
CA MET A 470 18.92 -11.90 12.22
C MET A 470 17.47 -12.32 11.97
N GLN A 471 16.73 -11.57 11.16
CA GLN A 471 15.32 -11.80 10.89
C GLN A 471 15.10 -12.83 9.77
N ASN A 472 15.97 -12.85 8.76
CA ASN A 472 15.91 -13.69 7.58
C ASN A 472 17.23 -14.44 7.39
N ASN A 473 17.21 -15.58 6.70
CA ASN A 473 18.46 -16.16 6.22
C ASN A 473 19.11 -15.19 5.21
N ILE A 474 20.44 -15.12 5.19
CA ILE A 474 21.21 -14.30 4.23
C ILE A 474 20.72 -14.57 2.81
N LYS A 475 20.45 -13.50 2.04
CA LYS A 475 20.01 -13.58 0.64
C LYS A 475 21.04 -14.26 -0.26
N GLY A 476 20.55 -14.83 -1.37
CA GLY A 476 21.36 -15.53 -2.36
C GLY A 476 22.23 -14.63 -3.26
N ASN A 477 22.33 -13.34 -2.95
CA ASN A 477 23.03 -12.33 -3.78
C ASN A 477 24.54 -12.28 -3.54
N LEU A 478 25.04 -13.05 -2.56
CA LEU A 478 26.46 -13.12 -2.24
C LEU A 478 27.23 -13.97 -3.26
N ARG A 479 28.41 -13.50 -3.64
CA ARG A 479 29.32 -14.26 -4.51
C ARG A 479 29.61 -15.64 -3.91
N GLY A 480 29.36 -16.69 -4.71
CA GLY A 480 29.41 -18.09 -4.28
C GLY A 480 28.03 -18.75 -4.16
N HIS A 481 26.97 -17.95 -4.05
CA HIS A 481 25.57 -18.41 -4.16
C HIS A 481 24.97 -18.17 -5.56
N SER A 482 25.37 -17.08 -6.21
CA SER A 482 24.98 -16.72 -7.58
C SER A 482 26.18 -16.22 -8.40
N ILE A 483 26.01 -16.15 -9.72
CA ILE A 483 26.91 -15.41 -10.63
C ILE A 483 26.70 -13.93 -10.34
N GLN A 484 27.69 -13.30 -9.71
CA GLN A 484 27.58 -11.92 -9.26
C GLN A 484 28.16 -10.96 -10.30
N GLU A 485 27.43 -9.88 -10.55
CA GLU A 485 27.89 -8.68 -11.25
C GLU A 485 27.65 -7.46 -10.35
N PRO A 486 28.41 -6.37 -10.51
CA PRO A 486 28.12 -5.12 -9.81
C PRO A 486 26.71 -4.61 -10.12
N SER A 487 26.13 -3.91 -9.15
CA SER A 487 24.81 -3.26 -9.24
C SER A 487 24.78 -2.31 -10.44
N SER A 488 23.69 -2.31 -11.18
CA SER A 488 23.52 -1.45 -12.36
C SER A 488 22.92 -0.09 -11.98
N THR A 489 23.04 0.89 -12.88
CA THR A 489 22.33 2.17 -12.78
C THR A 489 21.17 2.24 -13.78
N LEU A 490 20.21 3.11 -13.53
CA LEU A 490 19.12 3.33 -14.48
C LEU A 490 19.62 3.88 -15.81
N GLU A 491 20.63 4.77 -15.79
CA GLU A 491 21.26 5.24 -17.02
C GLU A 491 21.86 4.08 -17.82
N GLN A 492 22.61 3.21 -17.15
CA GLN A 492 23.24 2.05 -17.76
C GLN A 492 22.20 1.11 -18.38
N LEU A 493 21.11 0.80 -17.67
CA LEU A 493 20.06 -0.05 -18.22
C LEU A 493 19.37 0.58 -19.44
N LEU A 494 19.11 1.88 -19.42
CA LEU A 494 18.47 2.58 -20.53
C LEU A 494 19.35 2.60 -21.79
N THR A 495 20.68 2.68 -21.62
CA THR A 495 21.64 2.77 -22.72
C THR A 495 22.18 1.43 -23.23
N GLU A 496 22.42 0.46 -22.35
CA GLU A 496 23.07 -0.82 -22.70
C GLU A 496 22.09 -1.91 -23.12
N LEU A 497 20.89 -1.96 -22.54
CA LEU A 497 19.90 -2.95 -22.94
C LEU A 497 19.31 -2.61 -24.32
N PRO A 498 19.02 -3.59 -25.19
CA PRO A 498 18.32 -3.35 -26.45
C PRO A 498 16.98 -2.63 -26.22
N GLU A 499 16.66 -1.62 -27.04
CA GLU A 499 15.44 -0.80 -26.95
C GLU A 499 14.14 -1.62 -27.08
N SER A 500 14.22 -2.79 -27.71
CA SER A 500 13.12 -3.75 -27.81
C SER A 500 12.68 -4.36 -26.47
N ILE A 501 13.52 -4.30 -25.44
CA ILE A 501 13.20 -4.83 -24.10
C ILE A 501 12.32 -3.82 -23.35
N ALA A 502 11.10 -4.21 -23.00
CA ALA A 502 10.20 -3.39 -22.21
C ALA A 502 10.59 -3.37 -20.72
N PHE A 503 10.37 -2.25 -20.05
CA PHE A 503 10.66 -2.06 -18.62
C PHE A 503 9.38 -1.88 -17.80
N ASN A 504 9.33 -2.53 -16.63
CA ASN A 504 8.46 -2.18 -15.51
C ASN A 504 9.34 -1.67 -14.38
N LEU A 505 9.34 -0.36 -14.17
CA LEU A 505 10.26 0.32 -13.27
C LEU A 505 9.53 0.64 -11.95
N GLU A 506 9.86 -0.10 -10.89
CA GLU A 506 9.36 0.16 -9.54
C GLU A 506 10.11 1.35 -8.94
N ILE A 507 9.43 2.48 -8.73
CA ILE A 507 9.97 3.61 -7.99
C ILE A 507 9.83 3.31 -6.50
N LYS A 508 10.96 3.03 -5.85
CA LYS A 508 11.01 2.57 -4.47
C LYS A 508 11.40 3.68 -3.51
N HIS A 509 10.40 4.43 -3.04
CA HIS A 509 10.57 5.44 -1.99
C HIS A 509 10.11 4.86 -0.64
N PRO A 510 10.87 5.04 0.46
CA PRO A 510 10.54 4.45 1.75
C PRO A 510 9.22 5.01 2.30
N MET A 511 8.29 4.12 2.66
CA MET A 511 7.08 4.51 3.37
C MET A 511 7.32 4.58 4.88
N LEU A 512 6.54 5.40 5.60
CA LEU A 512 6.68 5.61 7.05
C LEU A 512 6.71 4.29 7.84
N TRP A 513 5.79 3.38 7.54
CA TRP A 513 5.67 2.11 8.26
C TRP A 513 6.84 1.16 7.96
N GLU A 514 7.37 1.18 6.73
CA GLU A 514 8.53 0.37 6.36
C GLU A 514 9.79 0.87 7.07
N ALA A 515 9.97 2.19 7.14
CA ALA A 515 11.04 2.80 7.89
C ALA A 515 10.96 2.42 9.38
N GLN A 516 9.77 2.48 9.98
CA GLN A 516 9.54 2.07 11.37
C GLN A 516 9.86 0.59 11.61
N ASP A 517 9.37 -0.30 10.75
CA ASP A 517 9.58 -1.75 10.89
C ASP A 517 11.05 -2.13 10.72
N ARG A 518 11.79 -1.38 9.90
CA ARG A 518 13.22 -1.61 9.63
C ARG A 518 14.15 -0.83 10.55
N GLY A 519 13.61 -0.08 11.52
CA GLY A 519 14.43 0.74 12.41
C GLY A 519 15.20 1.87 11.71
N MET A 520 14.76 2.27 10.52
CA MET A 520 15.35 3.39 9.77
C MET A 520 14.92 4.73 10.36
N GLU A 521 15.65 5.79 10.05
CA GLU A 521 15.20 7.14 10.35
C GLU A 521 13.88 7.47 9.64
N LEU A 522 13.02 8.25 10.30
CA LEU A 522 11.68 8.60 9.79
C LEU A 522 11.69 9.81 8.85
N TYR A 523 12.82 10.08 8.22
CA TYR A 523 12.97 11.08 7.17
C TYR A 523 13.58 10.43 5.94
N ALA A 524 13.29 10.98 4.78
CA ALA A 524 13.81 10.51 3.51
C ALA A 524 14.06 11.68 2.58
N MET A 525 14.61 11.38 1.40
CA MET A 525 14.71 12.36 0.33
C MET A 525 13.30 12.87 -0.03
N GLU A 526 13.18 14.19 -0.24
CA GLU A 526 11.92 14.86 -0.53
C GLU A 526 11.27 14.26 -1.78
N LEU A 527 9.99 13.92 -1.68
CA LEU A 527 9.33 13.04 -2.65
C LEU A 527 9.25 13.64 -4.06
N ASN A 528 9.00 14.95 -4.21
CA ASN A 528 9.01 15.59 -5.53
C ASN A 528 10.40 15.49 -6.15
N PHE A 529 11.43 15.87 -5.41
CA PHE A 529 12.82 15.82 -5.88
C PHE A 529 13.23 14.39 -6.27
N PHE A 530 12.82 13.39 -5.48
CA PHE A 530 13.11 11.99 -5.76
C PHE A 530 12.48 11.53 -7.09
N VAL A 531 11.18 11.76 -7.27
CA VAL A 531 10.45 11.39 -8.49
C VAL A 531 10.94 12.19 -9.69
N ASP A 532 11.16 13.50 -9.54
CA ASP A 532 11.63 14.38 -10.62
C ASP A 532 13.01 13.97 -11.13
N THR A 533 13.91 13.53 -10.24
CA THR A 533 15.25 13.06 -10.61
C THR A 533 15.17 11.79 -11.47
N ILE A 534 14.36 10.81 -11.05
CA ILE A 534 14.16 9.55 -11.80
C ILE A 534 13.49 9.84 -13.15
N LEU A 535 12.40 10.60 -13.16
CA LEU A 535 11.71 10.97 -14.41
C LEU A 535 12.63 11.74 -15.36
N THR A 536 13.48 12.64 -14.86
CA THR A 536 14.43 13.37 -15.70
C THR A 536 15.41 12.42 -16.40
N THR A 537 15.91 11.41 -15.70
CA THR A 537 16.78 10.38 -16.30
C THR A 537 16.04 9.57 -17.36
N ILE A 538 14.81 9.14 -17.08
CA ILE A 538 13.97 8.40 -18.04
C ILE A 538 13.72 9.25 -19.28
N PHE A 539 13.19 10.46 -19.13
CA PHE A 539 12.84 11.34 -20.26
C PHE A 539 14.04 11.69 -21.15
N ARG A 540 15.25 11.73 -20.59
CA ARG A 540 16.49 12.00 -21.32
C ARG A 540 16.99 10.80 -22.12
N LEU A 541 16.81 9.57 -21.63
CA LEU A 541 17.50 8.38 -22.14
C LEU A 541 16.59 7.28 -22.67
N CYS A 542 15.27 7.35 -22.48
CA CYS A 542 14.36 6.24 -22.80
C CYS A 542 14.19 5.93 -24.29
N GLY A 543 14.45 6.88 -25.19
CA GLY A 543 14.17 6.70 -26.62
C GLY A 543 12.69 6.40 -26.87
N ASP A 544 12.42 5.38 -27.69
CA ASP A 544 11.12 4.80 -28.01
C ASP A 544 10.83 3.52 -27.18
N ARG A 545 11.63 3.22 -26.14
CA ARG A 545 11.45 2.05 -25.28
C ARG A 545 10.08 2.05 -24.60
N ASN A 546 9.44 0.88 -24.56
CA ASN A 546 8.23 0.66 -23.75
C ASN A 546 8.58 0.68 -22.26
N ILE A 547 8.12 1.69 -21.53
CA ILE A 547 8.33 1.82 -20.09
C ILE A 547 6.97 1.90 -19.39
N THR A 548 6.82 1.12 -18.33
CA THR A 548 5.75 1.17 -17.34
C THR A 548 6.34 1.57 -16.01
N LEU A 549 5.67 2.46 -15.28
CA LEU A 549 6.09 2.86 -13.95
C LEU A 549 5.23 2.15 -12.92
N SER A 550 5.82 1.72 -11.81
CA SER A 550 5.08 1.09 -10.73
C SER A 550 5.58 1.54 -9.36
N SER A 551 4.76 1.39 -8.32
CA SER A 551 5.17 1.64 -6.94
C SER A 551 4.19 0.99 -5.95
N PHE A 552 4.71 0.61 -4.77
CA PHE A 552 3.90 0.30 -3.60
C PHE A 552 3.36 1.55 -2.90
N SER A 553 3.95 2.72 -3.11
CA SER A 553 3.52 3.97 -2.47
C SER A 553 2.37 4.61 -3.25
N PRO A 554 1.20 4.83 -2.62
CA PRO A 554 0.13 5.61 -3.21
C PRO A 554 0.58 7.04 -3.57
N GLU A 555 1.39 7.68 -2.72
CA GLU A 555 1.89 9.04 -2.97
C GLU A 555 2.78 9.11 -4.21
N VAL A 556 3.67 8.13 -4.42
CA VAL A 556 4.47 8.05 -5.64
C VAL A 556 3.55 7.92 -6.87
N CYS A 557 2.54 7.05 -6.82
CA CYS A 557 1.59 6.88 -7.92
C CYS A 557 0.82 8.18 -8.23
N ILE A 558 0.41 8.91 -7.19
CA ILE A 558 -0.23 10.22 -7.32
C ILE A 558 0.70 11.24 -7.98
N LEU A 559 1.96 11.33 -7.53
CA LEU A 559 2.97 12.22 -8.13
C LEU A 559 3.18 11.90 -9.61
N LEU A 560 3.35 10.63 -9.94
CA LEU A 560 3.54 10.19 -11.32
C LEU A 560 2.36 10.59 -12.19
N THR A 561 1.13 10.40 -11.71
CA THR A 561 -0.10 10.78 -12.45
C THR A 561 -0.14 12.28 -12.74
N CYS A 562 0.28 13.11 -11.79
CA CYS A 562 0.19 14.55 -11.92
C CYS A 562 1.43 15.20 -12.58
N LYS A 563 2.54 14.47 -12.72
CA LYS A 563 3.80 14.93 -13.35
C LYS A 563 4.02 14.45 -14.79
N GLN A 564 3.43 13.33 -15.21
CA GLN A 564 3.63 12.78 -16.56
C GLN A 564 2.38 12.08 -17.12
N GLN A 565 2.28 11.96 -18.45
CA GLN A 565 1.19 11.25 -19.16
C GLN A 565 1.69 10.23 -20.19
N THR A 566 3.01 10.05 -20.28
CA THR A 566 3.66 9.24 -21.32
C THR A 566 3.63 7.75 -20.97
N PHE A 567 3.89 7.43 -19.70
CA PHE A 567 4.09 6.07 -19.23
C PHE A 567 2.90 5.61 -18.39
N PRO A 568 2.34 4.40 -18.64
CA PRO A 568 1.33 3.81 -17.78
C PRO A 568 1.87 3.59 -16.36
N ILE A 569 0.98 3.74 -15.38
CA ILE A 569 1.30 3.58 -13.95
C ILE A 569 0.54 2.36 -13.42
N LEU A 570 1.27 1.44 -12.77
CA LEU A 570 0.72 0.28 -12.08
C LEU A 570 0.88 0.43 -10.57
N PHE A 571 -0.18 0.20 -9.80
CA PHE A 571 -0.12 0.23 -8.34
C PHE A 571 0.13 -1.17 -7.78
N ILE A 572 1.22 -1.33 -7.02
CA ILE A 572 1.60 -2.62 -6.43
C ILE A 572 1.03 -2.74 -5.01
N ASN A 573 0.44 -3.88 -4.66
CA ASN A 573 -0.25 -4.08 -3.40
C ASN A 573 -0.09 -5.53 -2.87
N LYS A 574 0.10 -5.70 -1.56
CA LYS A 574 0.25 -7.01 -0.87
C LYS A 574 -1.09 -7.71 -0.54
N ALA A 575 -2.21 -7.16 -0.99
CA ALA A 575 -3.55 -7.72 -0.91
C ALA A 575 -4.07 -8.06 0.50
N GLY A 576 -3.57 -7.41 1.54
CA GLY A 576 -3.88 -7.76 2.93
C GLY A 576 -3.30 -9.09 3.41
N SER A 577 -2.52 -9.79 2.56
CA SER A 577 -1.72 -10.97 2.97
C SER A 577 -0.66 -10.60 3.99
N VAL A 578 -0.18 -9.36 3.94
CA VAL A 578 0.74 -8.73 4.89
C VAL A 578 0.12 -7.40 5.32
N PRO A 579 0.23 -6.99 6.60
CA PRO A 579 -0.25 -5.68 7.04
C PRO A 579 0.35 -4.57 6.16
N ALA A 580 -0.50 -3.80 5.50
CA ALA A 580 -0.09 -2.59 4.81
C ALA A 580 -0.12 -1.43 5.80
N GLY A 581 0.86 -0.54 5.76
CA GLY A 581 0.83 0.69 6.56
C GLY A 581 0.01 1.81 5.95
N ASP A 582 -0.65 1.59 4.82
CA ASP A 582 -1.57 2.54 4.17
C ASP A 582 -2.88 1.83 3.84
N VAL A 583 -4.02 2.46 4.18
CA VAL A 583 -5.36 1.89 3.97
C VAL A 583 -5.64 1.59 2.49
N ARG A 584 -5.11 2.39 1.55
CA ARG A 584 -5.30 2.21 0.10
C ARG A 584 -4.56 0.98 -0.42
N ALA A 585 -3.49 0.58 0.25
CA ALA A 585 -2.69 -0.60 -0.06
C ALA A 585 -3.10 -1.84 0.76
N GLY A 586 -4.19 -1.77 1.54
CA GLY A 586 -4.56 -2.84 2.47
C GLY A 586 -5.33 -4.01 1.87
N SER A 587 -5.92 -3.86 0.68
CA SER A 587 -6.84 -4.85 0.09
C SER A 587 -6.98 -4.73 -1.42
N LEU A 588 -7.61 -5.73 -2.07
CA LEU A 588 -7.99 -5.65 -3.49
C LEU A 588 -9.01 -4.52 -3.72
N GLN A 589 -9.98 -4.37 -2.81
CA GLN A 589 -10.93 -3.26 -2.84
C GLN A 589 -10.21 -1.90 -2.86
N GLY A 590 -9.31 -1.68 -1.89
CA GLY A 590 -8.56 -0.43 -1.78
C GLY A 590 -7.72 -0.14 -3.02
N ALA A 591 -7.06 -1.17 -3.58
CA ALA A 591 -6.29 -1.04 -4.81
C ALA A 591 -7.16 -0.64 -6.02
N ILE A 592 -8.31 -1.30 -6.24
CA ILE A 592 -9.20 -0.98 -7.37
C ILE A 592 -9.75 0.45 -7.21
N GLU A 593 -10.24 0.80 -6.02
CA GLU A 593 -10.78 2.13 -5.76
C GLU A 593 -9.73 3.22 -5.95
N PHE A 594 -8.52 3.01 -5.44
CA PHE A 594 -7.40 3.94 -5.61
C PHE A 594 -7.00 4.07 -7.08
N ALA A 595 -6.80 2.94 -7.79
CA ALA A 595 -6.41 2.94 -9.19
C ALA A 595 -7.44 3.66 -10.07
N LYS A 596 -8.74 3.45 -9.82
CA LYS A 596 -9.81 4.14 -10.55
C LYS A 596 -9.89 5.62 -10.20
N ALA A 597 -9.74 5.97 -8.92
CA ALA A 597 -9.76 7.36 -8.48
C ALA A 597 -8.66 8.19 -9.17
N TRP A 598 -7.48 7.62 -9.33
CA TRP A 598 -6.31 8.30 -9.91
C TRP A 598 -6.04 7.94 -11.37
N ASN A 599 -6.97 7.25 -12.04
CA ASN A 599 -6.86 6.86 -13.45
C ASN A 599 -5.54 6.13 -13.78
N LEU A 600 -5.12 5.22 -12.88
CA LEU A 600 -3.97 4.37 -13.09
C LEU A 600 -4.27 3.32 -14.17
N ALA A 601 -3.23 2.81 -14.81
CA ALA A 601 -3.38 1.81 -15.87
C ALA A 601 -3.79 0.43 -15.32
N GLY A 602 -3.39 0.12 -14.09
CA GLY A 602 -3.62 -1.20 -13.51
C GLY A 602 -3.11 -1.38 -12.08
N ILE A 603 -3.29 -2.60 -11.58
CA ILE A 603 -2.86 -3.04 -10.25
C ILE A 603 -2.02 -4.31 -10.35
N VAL A 604 -1.04 -4.48 -9.47
CA VAL A 604 -0.21 -5.68 -9.36
C VAL A 604 -0.29 -6.19 -7.93
N MET A 605 -0.67 -7.45 -7.73
CA MET A 605 -0.99 -7.98 -6.41
C MET A 605 -0.29 -9.29 -6.08
N LEU A 606 -0.13 -9.63 -4.80
CA LEU A 606 0.31 -10.98 -4.44
C LEU A 606 -0.63 -12.03 -5.08
N SER A 607 -0.06 -13.12 -5.57
CA SER A 607 -0.78 -14.17 -6.29
C SER A 607 -1.79 -14.94 -5.44
N HIS A 608 -1.55 -15.02 -4.12
CA HIS A 608 -2.38 -15.75 -3.15
C HIS A 608 -3.89 -15.44 -3.23
N PRO A 609 -4.34 -14.16 -3.17
CA PRO A 609 -5.74 -13.79 -3.37
C PRO A 609 -6.39 -14.37 -4.63
N PHE A 610 -5.69 -14.30 -5.78
CA PHE A 610 -6.24 -14.75 -7.06
C PHE A 610 -6.25 -16.27 -7.17
N VAL A 611 -5.23 -16.97 -6.64
CA VAL A 611 -5.25 -18.44 -6.55
C VAL A 611 -6.38 -18.90 -5.62
N MET A 612 -6.58 -18.23 -4.48
CA MET A 612 -7.59 -18.60 -3.48
C MET A 612 -9.03 -18.32 -3.94
N CYS A 613 -9.23 -17.25 -4.71
CA CYS A 613 -10.51 -16.79 -5.24
C CYS A 613 -10.36 -16.29 -6.70
N PRO A 614 -10.30 -17.19 -7.69
CA PRO A 614 -10.05 -16.83 -9.09
C PRO A 614 -11.06 -15.85 -9.71
N ARG A 615 -12.33 -15.87 -9.26
CA ARG A 615 -13.35 -14.90 -9.70
C ARG A 615 -12.97 -13.44 -9.47
N LEU A 616 -12.14 -13.17 -8.46
CA LEU A 616 -11.69 -11.81 -8.14
C LEU A 616 -10.75 -11.23 -9.21
N LEU A 617 -10.00 -12.09 -9.91
CA LEU A 617 -9.17 -11.67 -11.03
C LEU A 617 -10.03 -10.99 -12.09
N THR A 618 -11.11 -11.65 -12.47
CA THR A 618 -11.95 -11.15 -13.55
C THR A 618 -12.83 -10.00 -13.10
N TYR A 619 -13.23 -9.95 -11.82
CA TYR A 619 -13.84 -8.74 -11.25
C TYR A 619 -12.90 -7.52 -11.34
N ALA A 620 -11.60 -7.70 -11.05
CA ALA A 620 -10.61 -6.64 -11.18
C ALA A 620 -10.42 -6.22 -12.66
N LYS A 621 -10.39 -7.16 -13.60
CA LYS A 621 -10.34 -6.87 -15.04
C LYS A 621 -11.58 -6.15 -15.55
N ASP A 622 -12.77 -6.60 -15.15
CA ASP A 622 -14.06 -5.99 -15.50
C ASP A 622 -14.16 -4.53 -14.99
N SER A 623 -13.30 -4.14 -14.04
CA SER A 623 -13.15 -2.75 -13.59
C SER A 623 -12.35 -1.85 -14.54
N GLY A 624 -11.88 -2.38 -15.67
CA GLY A 624 -11.15 -1.66 -16.72
C GLY A 624 -9.64 -1.53 -16.46
N LEU A 625 -9.10 -2.34 -15.54
CA LEU A 625 -7.70 -2.27 -15.11
C LEU A 625 -6.88 -3.39 -15.75
N VAL A 626 -5.62 -3.09 -16.08
CA VAL A 626 -4.61 -4.14 -16.23
C VAL A 626 -4.39 -4.76 -14.84
N VAL A 627 -4.40 -6.09 -14.75
CA VAL A 627 -4.20 -6.80 -13.48
C VAL A 627 -2.94 -7.64 -13.59
N GLY A 628 -2.09 -7.58 -12.58
CA GLY A 628 -0.88 -8.39 -12.46
C GLY A 628 -0.79 -9.13 -11.15
N SER A 629 0.02 -10.18 -11.13
CA SER A 629 0.30 -10.98 -9.95
C SER A 629 1.81 -11.18 -9.71
N TYR A 630 2.20 -11.30 -8.44
CA TYR A 630 3.59 -11.61 -8.06
C TYR A 630 3.67 -12.55 -6.86
N GLY A 631 4.85 -13.12 -6.63
CA GLY A 631 5.17 -13.99 -5.50
C GLY A 631 5.08 -15.48 -5.82
N ASP A 632 5.53 -16.31 -4.88
CA ASP A 632 5.96 -17.70 -5.10
C ASP A 632 4.95 -18.61 -5.83
N LEU A 633 3.64 -18.41 -5.65
CA LEU A 633 2.64 -19.24 -6.36
C LEU A 633 2.63 -19.02 -7.87
N ASN A 634 3.26 -17.97 -8.38
CA ASN A 634 3.43 -17.78 -9.80
C ASN A 634 4.49 -18.71 -10.41
N ASP A 635 5.44 -19.19 -9.60
CA ASP A 635 6.46 -20.15 -10.02
C ASP A 635 5.91 -21.58 -10.07
N GLU A 636 4.75 -21.82 -9.44
CA GLU A 636 4.07 -23.11 -9.40
C GLU A 636 3.15 -23.27 -10.62
N PRO A 637 3.43 -24.20 -11.56
CA PRO A 637 2.68 -24.33 -12.81
C PRO A 637 1.18 -24.52 -12.62
N ASP A 638 0.79 -25.33 -11.63
CA ASP A 638 -0.62 -25.59 -11.34
C ASP A 638 -1.34 -24.32 -10.87
N CYS A 639 -0.66 -23.47 -10.08
CA CYS A 639 -1.19 -22.21 -9.59
C CYS A 639 -1.26 -21.14 -10.70
N ALA A 640 -0.24 -21.07 -11.56
CA ALA A 640 -0.22 -20.18 -12.72
C ALA A 640 -1.34 -20.49 -13.74
N LEU A 641 -1.78 -21.76 -13.81
CA LEU A 641 -2.85 -22.23 -14.69
C LEU A 641 -4.25 -22.15 -14.07
N VAL A 642 -4.38 -21.87 -12.76
CA VAL A 642 -5.69 -21.68 -12.09
C VAL A 642 -6.49 -20.66 -12.87
N SER A 643 -7.74 -20.96 -13.21
CA SER A 643 -8.61 -20.04 -13.94
C SER A 643 -9.91 -19.77 -13.20
N ASP A 644 -10.48 -18.60 -13.47
CA ASP A 644 -11.86 -18.31 -13.10
C ASP A 644 -12.85 -19.16 -13.93
N PRO A 645 -14.14 -19.18 -13.57
CA PRO A 645 -15.17 -19.92 -14.31
C PRO A 645 -15.35 -19.48 -15.78
N ARG A 646 -14.78 -18.34 -16.20
CA ARG A 646 -14.77 -17.83 -17.58
C ARG A 646 -13.48 -18.22 -18.33
N GLY A 647 -12.57 -18.97 -17.70
CA GLY A 647 -11.33 -19.46 -18.28
C GLY A 647 -10.15 -18.48 -18.17
N VAL A 648 -10.30 -17.37 -17.44
CA VAL A 648 -9.23 -16.38 -17.24
C VAL A 648 -8.23 -16.93 -16.22
N LYS A 649 -6.99 -17.20 -16.63
CA LYS A 649 -5.98 -17.79 -15.74
C LYS A 649 -5.34 -16.74 -14.83
N VAL A 650 -4.94 -17.13 -13.62
CA VAL A 650 -4.15 -16.35 -12.66
C VAL A 650 -2.80 -15.93 -13.27
N GLY A 651 -2.28 -16.73 -14.19
CA GLY A 651 -1.14 -16.39 -15.03
C GLY A 651 -1.41 -15.29 -16.07
N GLU A 652 -2.65 -14.94 -16.42
CA GLU A 652 -2.93 -13.90 -17.42
C GLU A 652 -3.43 -12.60 -16.77
N PRO A 653 -2.79 -11.41 -16.93
CA PRO A 653 -1.41 -11.09 -17.35
C PRO A 653 -0.52 -10.59 -16.18
N LEU A 654 0.76 -10.28 -16.46
CA LEU A 654 1.82 -9.82 -15.52
C LEU A 654 2.15 -10.86 -14.43
N VAL A 655 2.82 -11.95 -14.81
CA VAL A 655 3.51 -12.81 -13.84
C VAL A 655 4.93 -12.32 -13.68
N THR A 656 5.30 -11.83 -12.50
CA THR A 656 6.72 -11.64 -12.14
C THR A 656 7.26 -12.97 -11.60
N SER A 657 8.13 -13.65 -12.35
CA SER A 657 8.87 -14.85 -11.91
C SER A 657 10.32 -14.52 -11.59
#